data_AF-A0A812BFP7-F1
#
_entry.id   AF-A0A812BFP7-F1
#
_cell.length_a   1.000
_cell.length_b   1.000
_cell.length_c   1.000
_cell.angle_alpha   90.00
_cell.angle_beta   90.00
_cell.angle_gamma   90.00
#
_symmetry.space_group_name_H-M   'P 1'
#
loop_
_entity.id
_entity.type
_entity.pdbx_description
1 polymer ?
#
loop_
_entity_poly.entity_id
_entity_poly.type
_entity_poly.pdbx_seq_one_letter_code
_entity_poly.pdbx_strand_id
1 'polypeptide(L)'
;MMSTCSLTRRFLFHYANEHLDFRLPELKSVVELLGTKISIKNETNEQKNPFLVVELPSEETVKQILNRTMLIRSAYELWAESTTFDELHKNLANLPKKLTDPYTSENSTFKIVVEAFNKKIPPKQKIKRIEDLPWVEMGLKGKIKLKDPDHSFHLFEYYQYEEGMHSAEELECLYFGRLIADGQRDQIRHYRLQNRCFIGNTSMDAGLSFIMANMGHTSKNKVVFDPFVGTGSLLVACAHFDAYVMGADLDYLLLHGKARPSRHNQKERESNESIHSNLIQYGLGHLYLDALVADSSKHGMWQRKEIFDAIITDPPYGIREPAKKIAAHNKKSNSPERVFHIAEKTQYRLTDIFKDLLNFAAKYLTMNGRLVYWFPVCRSDYKEENIPVHPCLKLIANSEQPLSTRVSRRLITMEKVKSYKVNDDGCPLYSASIPVDHYADASFREKYFELNQENSTVPLFILIFFIRSGSVQGWGGLLNINQQLFIARKKEKRRVEVYWFAMDNINPQSPPRAQEQSPPKTGGSGGGGGGGKKKERRKSGRKSETLDDISVSPNSNSPQGQKETSVIGDIKPEKKDDQSHSRQESHVLQDKSNVEPLSMKPSEDQTEDKIQKSKEIQKQVQKTTKDKEGNLQSDPPKSKKELAAERRKKQEAQRAAKQERQRKSQGGDARPAKTTDAVDADTKKKKKKEDSPNVASDEKEKDSKETSEISEKEILETMTPDVELFSHLKLNLTYAPLIKFIPILKFSHPDTVKFGLQCSLGLIRGSNARCVGLLTILERLIKDYITPSDKDLCRDFSELLHEELQKLTFKICLGFLDKCRLSVSMENAFRHLRWHVTNVEPNAPEPEAKEQLLQVISNYITEKINKADEAICLKALEKIEDGDVIAIFSASSIVLQILVKAKQSGKEFSVIVVDSRPQMEGQKMLLNLVNENINCTYVLISAISYTIQKATKVFLGAHGFLSNGFVMSRVGTSLLCLMAKSYNIPVLVFCESHKFSERVQTDSFVVNELCDPEELVYLSNRPNLLNNWHSFKSLHLLNLVYDVTPSELVTVVVTELGAIPCSSIPVVLRVQQGSQNPSSTTKISNI
;
A
#
# COMPACT_ATOMS: atom_id res chain seq x y z
N MET A 1 -31.70 -22.36 -44.74
CA MET A 1 -32.09 -20.93 -44.78
C MET A 1 -31.35 -20.27 -45.93
N MET A 2 -31.92 -19.22 -46.54
CA MET A 2 -31.32 -18.58 -47.72
C MET A 2 -30.10 -17.74 -47.35
N SER A 3 -29.03 -17.81 -48.16
CA SER A 3 -27.84 -16.98 -47.99
C SER A 3 -28.07 -15.61 -48.62
N THR A 4 -28.44 -14.61 -47.80
CA THR A 4 -28.45 -13.21 -48.23
C THR A 4 -27.01 -12.71 -48.28
N CYS A 5 -26.42 -12.68 -49.47
CA CYS A 5 -25.10 -12.09 -49.69
C CYS A 5 -25.17 -10.58 -49.41
N SER A 6 -24.69 -10.15 -48.24
CA SER A 6 -24.69 -8.75 -47.84
C SER A 6 -23.69 -7.97 -48.71
N LEU A 7 -24.16 -6.96 -49.44
CA LEU A 7 -23.27 -6.02 -50.13
C LEU A 7 -22.38 -5.32 -49.08
N THR A 8 -21.07 -5.51 -49.19
CA THR A 8 -20.11 -4.73 -48.40
C THR A 8 -20.17 -3.26 -48.82
N ARG A 9 -20.26 -2.35 -47.85
CA ARG A 9 -20.21 -0.89 -48.11
C ARG A 9 -18.80 -0.39 -47.82
N ARG A 10 -18.33 0.54 -48.66
CA ARG A 10 -17.02 1.19 -48.49
C ARG A 10 -17.15 2.35 -47.50
N PHE A 11 -16.22 2.43 -46.57
CA PHE A 11 -16.12 3.50 -45.58
C PHE A 11 -14.71 4.08 -45.56
N LEU A 12 -14.62 5.36 -45.21
CA LEU A 12 -13.37 6.10 -45.02
C LEU A 12 -13.21 6.40 -43.53
N PHE A 13 -12.17 5.87 -42.91
CA PHE A 13 -11.80 6.21 -41.53
C PHE A 13 -10.76 7.33 -41.54
N HIS A 14 -11.05 8.43 -40.84
CA HIS A 14 -10.14 9.57 -40.69
C HIS A 14 -9.46 9.47 -39.33
N TYR A 15 -8.18 9.10 -39.31
CA TYR A 15 -7.37 8.99 -38.11
C TYR A 15 -6.82 10.34 -37.62
N ALA A 16 -6.48 10.40 -36.33
CA ALA A 16 -5.65 11.46 -35.77
C ALA A 16 -4.21 11.36 -36.29
N ASN A 17 -3.53 12.51 -36.44
CA ASN A 17 -2.12 12.54 -36.83
C ASN A 17 -1.18 12.38 -35.62
N GLU A 18 -1.46 11.33 -34.84
CA GLU A 18 -0.82 10.96 -33.58
C GLU A 18 -0.70 9.43 -33.58
N HIS A 19 0.35 8.87 -32.97
CA HIS A 19 0.49 7.42 -32.75
C HIS A 19 0.26 6.56 -34.02
N LEU A 20 0.96 6.87 -35.11
CA LEU A 20 0.75 6.28 -36.44
C LEU A 20 0.79 4.73 -36.42
N ASP A 21 1.83 4.15 -35.81
CA ASP A 21 2.03 2.71 -35.60
C ASP A 21 0.91 1.97 -34.86
N PHE A 22 0.03 2.70 -34.17
CA PHE A 22 -1.02 2.14 -33.30
C PHE A 22 -2.39 2.09 -34.00
N ARG A 23 -2.55 2.79 -35.13
CA ARG A 23 -3.82 2.93 -35.85
C ARG A 23 -4.40 1.58 -36.29
N LEU A 24 -3.64 0.81 -37.06
CA LEU A 24 -4.07 -0.50 -37.56
C LEU A 24 -4.17 -1.56 -36.45
N PRO A 25 -3.23 -1.65 -35.47
CA PRO A 25 -3.36 -2.57 -34.35
C PRO A 25 -4.56 -2.30 -33.43
N GLU A 26 -4.88 -1.02 -33.13
CA GLU A 26 -6.09 -0.68 -32.37
C GLU A 26 -7.33 -1.11 -33.15
N LEU A 27 -7.44 -0.75 -34.44
CA LEU A 27 -8.58 -1.12 -35.27
C LEU A 27 -8.76 -2.64 -35.37
N LYS A 28 -7.69 -3.39 -35.64
CA LYS A 28 -7.76 -4.86 -35.75
C LYS A 28 -8.22 -5.49 -34.44
N SER A 29 -7.71 -5.03 -33.30
CA SER A 29 -8.14 -5.52 -31.96
C SER A 29 -9.60 -5.16 -31.64
N VAL A 30 -10.07 -3.96 -32.00
CA VAL A 30 -11.48 -3.56 -31.79
C VAL A 30 -12.42 -4.36 -32.69
N VAL A 31 -12.08 -4.59 -33.96
CA VAL A 31 -12.87 -5.41 -34.89
C VAL A 31 -12.97 -6.86 -34.43
N GLU A 32 -11.86 -7.42 -33.94
CA GLU A 32 -11.79 -8.79 -33.40
C GLU A 32 -12.63 -8.95 -32.13
N LEU A 33 -12.54 -8.00 -31.19
CA LEU A 33 -13.37 -7.97 -29.98
C LEU A 33 -14.88 -7.85 -30.30
N LEU A 34 -15.23 -7.17 -31.39
CA LEU A 34 -16.60 -7.07 -31.91
C LEU A 34 -17.03 -8.28 -32.77
N GLY A 35 -16.23 -9.36 -32.83
CA GLY A 35 -16.53 -10.58 -33.60
C GLY A 35 -16.74 -10.35 -35.10
N THR A 36 -16.21 -9.24 -35.62
CA THR A 36 -16.53 -8.69 -36.94
C THR A 36 -15.42 -9.01 -37.95
N LYS A 37 -15.76 -9.02 -39.24
CA LYS A 37 -14.78 -9.04 -40.34
C LYS A 37 -14.70 -7.67 -40.99
N ILE A 38 -13.47 -7.23 -41.27
CA ILE A 38 -13.16 -6.01 -42.02
C ILE A 38 -12.27 -6.38 -43.21
N SER A 39 -12.51 -5.78 -44.38
CA SER A 39 -11.53 -5.76 -45.46
C SER A 39 -10.85 -4.40 -45.46
N ILE A 40 -9.52 -4.35 -45.58
CA ILE A 40 -8.74 -3.11 -45.56
C ILE A 40 -8.07 -2.97 -46.93
N LYS A 41 -8.36 -1.87 -47.62
CA LYS A 41 -7.66 -1.52 -48.87
C LYS A 41 -6.22 -1.12 -48.51
N ASN A 42 -5.24 -1.58 -49.29
CA ASN A 42 -3.82 -1.22 -49.14
C ASN A 42 -3.22 -1.43 -47.73
N GLU A 43 -3.25 -2.66 -47.18
CA GLU A 43 -2.69 -2.97 -45.84
C GLU A 43 -1.21 -2.58 -45.62
N THR A 44 -0.44 -2.31 -46.68
CA THR A 44 1.02 -2.46 -46.67
C THR A 44 1.85 -1.19 -46.49
N ASN A 45 1.32 0.05 -46.59
CA ASN A 45 2.20 1.23 -46.61
C ASN A 45 1.65 2.58 -46.06
N GLU A 46 0.40 2.66 -45.61
CA GLU A 46 -0.27 3.95 -45.36
C GLU A 46 -0.10 4.53 -43.93
N GLN A 47 1.11 4.44 -43.34
CA GLN A 47 1.37 5.07 -42.03
C GLN A 47 1.24 6.60 -42.03
N LYS A 48 1.61 7.27 -43.15
CA LYS A 48 1.57 8.73 -43.27
C LYS A 48 0.19 9.29 -43.67
N ASN A 49 -0.60 8.55 -44.46
CA ASN A 49 -1.97 8.94 -44.81
C ASN A 49 -2.86 8.93 -43.54
N PRO A 50 -3.61 9.99 -43.19
CA PRO A 50 -4.59 9.93 -42.11
C PRO A 50 -5.89 9.21 -42.50
N PHE A 51 -6.11 8.95 -43.79
CA PHE A 51 -7.31 8.27 -44.28
C PHE A 51 -7.05 6.78 -44.49
N LEU A 52 -8.08 5.95 -44.29
CA LEU A 52 -8.04 4.52 -44.58
C LEU A 52 -9.37 4.08 -45.18
N VAL A 53 -9.32 3.42 -46.34
CA VAL A 53 -10.51 2.86 -47.00
C VAL A 53 -10.71 1.42 -46.52
N VAL A 54 -11.90 1.15 -45.97
CA VAL A 54 -12.28 -0.16 -45.43
C VAL A 54 -13.64 -0.60 -45.94
N GLU A 55 -13.86 -1.91 -46.01
CA GLU A 55 -15.18 -2.48 -46.30
C GLU A 55 -15.74 -3.18 -45.06
N LEU A 56 -17.00 -2.87 -44.75
CA LEU A 56 -17.74 -3.35 -43.58
C LEU A 56 -19.19 -3.69 -43.95
N PRO A 57 -19.85 -4.59 -43.19
CA PRO A 57 -21.19 -5.07 -43.52
C PRO A 57 -22.32 -4.07 -43.23
N SER A 58 -22.11 -3.07 -42.35
CA SER A 58 -23.15 -2.07 -42.04
C SER A 58 -22.59 -0.77 -41.46
N GLU A 59 -23.40 0.30 -41.51
CA GLU A 59 -23.14 1.57 -40.78
C GLU A 59 -23.15 1.37 -39.26
N GLU A 60 -23.92 0.41 -38.74
CA GLU A 60 -24.01 0.16 -37.30
C GLU A 60 -22.71 -0.46 -36.75
N THR A 61 -22.10 -1.35 -37.54
CA THR A 61 -20.75 -1.88 -37.29
C THR A 61 -19.71 -0.76 -37.22
N VAL A 62 -19.81 0.26 -38.09
CA VAL A 62 -18.93 1.44 -38.06
C VAL A 62 -19.11 2.25 -36.78
N LYS A 63 -20.36 2.47 -36.33
CA LYS A 63 -20.63 3.14 -35.05
C LYS A 63 -20.09 2.36 -33.86
N GLN A 64 -20.22 1.03 -33.86
CA GLN A 64 -19.69 0.16 -32.79
C GLN A 64 -18.16 0.24 -32.68
N ILE A 65 -17.45 0.31 -33.81
CA ILE A 65 -16.00 0.54 -33.85
C ILE A 65 -15.66 1.96 -33.32
N LEU A 66 -16.33 3.00 -33.82
CA LEU A 66 -16.08 4.39 -33.42
C LEU A 66 -16.38 4.67 -31.94
N ASN A 67 -17.39 4.01 -31.38
CA ASN A 67 -17.73 4.03 -29.95
C ASN A 67 -16.67 3.38 -29.06
N ARG A 68 -15.56 2.89 -29.63
CA ARG A 68 -14.48 2.24 -28.89
C ARG A 68 -13.07 2.71 -29.26
N THR A 69 -12.78 2.98 -30.53
CA THR A 69 -11.44 3.42 -30.98
C THR A 69 -11.09 4.84 -30.52
N MET A 70 -9.81 5.06 -30.18
CA MET A 70 -9.27 6.37 -29.80
C MET A 70 -8.55 7.10 -30.94
N LEU A 71 -8.02 6.36 -31.91
CA LEU A 71 -7.20 6.95 -32.98
C LEU A 71 -8.04 7.39 -34.19
N ILE A 72 -9.21 6.79 -34.42
CA ILE A 72 -10.15 7.26 -35.43
C ILE A 72 -10.87 8.52 -34.89
N ARG A 73 -10.80 9.62 -35.64
CA ARG A 73 -11.53 10.88 -35.35
C ARG A 73 -12.98 10.79 -35.76
N SER A 74 -13.25 10.20 -36.91
CA SER A 74 -14.57 10.08 -37.54
C SER A 74 -14.55 9.05 -38.66
N ALA A 75 -15.72 8.55 -39.03
CA ALA A 75 -15.90 7.69 -40.21
C ALA A 75 -16.96 8.24 -41.16
N TYR A 76 -16.73 8.01 -42.45
CA TYR A 76 -17.59 8.45 -43.53
C TYR A 76 -18.00 7.24 -44.39
N GLU A 77 -19.22 7.22 -44.90
CA GLU A 77 -19.56 6.37 -46.03
C GLU A 77 -18.88 6.94 -47.29
N LEU A 78 -18.06 6.12 -47.95
CA LEU A 78 -17.24 6.56 -49.08
C LEU A 78 -18.04 6.45 -50.39
N TRP A 79 -18.47 7.60 -50.91
CA TRP A 79 -19.22 7.67 -52.16
C TRP A 79 -18.26 7.68 -53.36
N ALA A 80 -17.28 8.58 -53.37
CA ALA A 80 -16.29 8.70 -54.44
C ALA A 80 -14.86 8.76 -53.90
N GLU A 81 -13.95 8.20 -54.68
CA GLU A 81 -12.50 8.15 -54.51
C GLU A 81 -11.90 8.45 -55.90
N SER A 82 -10.89 9.32 -55.99
CA SER A 82 -10.23 9.68 -57.26
C SER A 82 -8.84 10.27 -57.03
N THR A 83 -8.04 10.42 -58.09
CA THR A 83 -6.79 11.20 -58.04
C THR A 83 -6.98 12.65 -58.54
N THR A 84 -7.97 12.87 -59.41
CA THR A 84 -8.25 14.19 -60.00
C THR A 84 -9.67 14.69 -59.70
N PHE A 85 -9.87 16.01 -59.78
CA PHE A 85 -11.19 16.62 -59.62
C PHE A 85 -12.13 16.19 -60.75
N ASP A 86 -11.69 16.19 -62.01
CA ASP A 86 -12.52 15.79 -63.16
C ASP A 86 -13.03 14.34 -63.04
N GLU A 87 -12.20 13.44 -62.48
CA GLU A 87 -12.60 12.09 -62.11
C GLU A 87 -13.57 12.07 -60.92
N LEU A 88 -13.36 12.93 -59.90
CA LEU A 88 -14.30 13.08 -58.78
C LEU A 88 -15.69 13.52 -59.27
N HIS A 89 -15.77 14.53 -60.15
CA HIS A 89 -17.03 15.00 -60.73
C HIS A 89 -17.74 13.89 -61.51
N LYS A 90 -17.01 13.10 -62.32
CA LYS A 90 -17.55 11.94 -63.03
C LYS A 90 -18.05 10.85 -62.07
N ASN A 91 -17.28 10.54 -61.02
CA ASN A 91 -17.64 9.51 -60.05
C ASN A 91 -18.85 9.92 -59.18
N LEU A 92 -18.95 11.21 -58.81
CA LEU A 92 -20.09 11.76 -58.08
C LEU A 92 -21.36 11.87 -58.94
N ALA A 93 -21.23 12.25 -60.21
CA ALA A 93 -22.37 12.35 -61.13
C ALA A 93 -22.99 10.99 -61.51
N ASN A 94 -22.21 9.91 -61.43
CA ASN A 94 -22.65 8.54 -61.73
C ASN A 94 -23.03 7.72 -60.48
N LEU A 95 -23.25 8.35 -59.33
CA LEU A 95 -23.65 7.64 -58.11
C LEU A 95 -25.04 6.97 -58.26
N PRO A 96 -25.21 5.71 -57.82
CA PRO A 96 -26.53 5.06 -57.83
C PRO A 96 -27.51 5.80 -56.91
N LYS A 97 -28.61 6.34 -57.45
CA LYS A 97 -29.56 7.16 -56.68
C LYS A 97 -30.10 6.49 -55.41
N LYS A 98 -30.28 5.16 -55.43
CA LYS A 98 -30.63 4.35 -54.24
C LYS A 98 -29.67 4.53 -53.04
N LEU A 99 -28.44 4.98 -53.27
CA LEU A 99 -27.43 5.30 -52.24
C LEU A 99 -27.58 6.73 -51.71
N THR A 100 -27.96 7.69 -52.56
CA THR A 100 -28.00 9.13 -52.23
C THR A 100 -29.38 9.60 -51.79
N ASP A 101 -30.46 9.18 -52.47
CA ASP A 101 -31.85 9.59 -52.21
C ASP A 101 -32.26 9.60 -50.72
N PRO A 102 -31.86 8.63 -49.86
CA PRO A 102 -32.20 8.65 -48.43
C PRO A 102 -31.62 9.83 -47.65
N TYR A 103 -30.55 10.45 -48.17
CA TYR A 103 -29.76 11.48 -47.48
C TYR A 103 -29.74 12.83 -48.23
N THR A 104 -30.49 12.98 -49.33
CA THR A 104 -30.48 14.20 -50.16
C THR A 104 -31.87 14.81 -50.40
N SER A 105 -32.90 14.26 -49.78
CA SER A 105 -34.30 14.68 -49.93
C SER A 105 -34.57 16.15 -49.54
N GLU A 106 -35.59 16.76 -50.16
CA GLU A 106 -36.00 18.16 -49.95
C GLU A 106 -36.39 18.50 -48.49
N ASN A 107 -36.78 17.50 -47.71
CA ASN A 107 -37.13 17.63 -46.29
C ASN A 107 -35.91 17.54 -45.35
N SER A 108 -34.76 17.08 -45.84
CA SER A 108 -33.52 16.97 -45.05
C SER A 108 -32.71 18.28 -45.07
N THR A 109 -31.83 18.46 -44.09
CA THR A 109 -30.86 19.56 -44.04
C THR A 109 -29.42 19.06 -44.07
N PHE A 110 -28.54 19.77 -44.78
CA PHE A 110 -27.15 19.36 -44.93
C PHE A 110 -26.12 20.49 -44.89
N LYS A 111 -24.84 20.12 -44.74
CA LYS A 111 -23.68 20.98 -45.02
C LYS A 111 -22.64 20.20 -45.83
N ILE A 112 -21.79 20.93 -46.56
CA ILE A 112 -20.58 20.39 -47.21
C ILE A 112 -19.36 21.00 -46.50
N VAL A 113 -18.35 20.17 -46.21
CA VAL A 113 -17.11 20.56 -45.54
C VAL A 113 -15.93 20.14 -46.41
N VAL A 114 -15.03 21.09 -46.74
CA VAL A 114 -13.77 20.79 -47.42
C VAL A 114 -12.65 20.79 -46.39
N GLU A 115 -11.97 19.66 -46.20
CA GLU A 115 -10.73 19.55 -45.42
C GLU A 115 -9.58 19.14 -46.34
N ALA A 116 -8.39 19.64 -46.04
CA ALA A 116 -7.18 19.32 -46.78
C ALA A 116 -6.07 18.98 -45.80
N PHE A 117 -5.28 17.97 -46.14
CA PHE A 117 -4.17 17.48 -45.34
C PHE A 117 -2.84 17.78 -46.04
N ASN A 118 -1.77 18.00 -45.28
CA ASN A 118 -0.47 18.53 -45.73
C ASN A 118 -0.49 19.91 -46.45
N LYS A 119 -1.66 20.44 -46.83
CA LYS A 119 -1.84 21.73 -47.52
C LYS A 119 -2.91 22.61 -46.87
N LYS A 120 -2.65 23.91 -46.73
CA LYS A 120 -3.56 24.88 -46.09
C LYS A 120 -4.37 25.67 -47.13
N ILE A 121 -5.58 25.19 -47.46
CA ILE A 121 -6.47 25.84 -48.43
C ILE A 121 -7.19 27.06 -47.81
N PRO A 122 -7.09 28.27 -48.41
CA PRO A 122 -7.81 29.47 -47.99
C PRO A 122 -9.35 29.33 -48.08
N PRO A 123 -10.14 30.02 -47.23
CA PRO A 123 -11.60 29.90 -47.23
C PRO A 123 -12.28 30.16 -48.57
N LYS A 124 -11.80 31.13 -49.37
CA LYS A 124 -12.33 31.40 -50.73
C LYS A 124 -12.17 30.21 -51.67
N GLN A 125 -11.04 29.50 -51.61
CA GLN A 125 -10.82 28.30 -52.42
C GLN A 125 -11.69 27.13 -51.92
N LYS A 126 -11.89 26.99 -50.61
CA LYS A 126 -12.83 26.00 -50.06
C LYS A 126 -14.28 26.24 -50.49
N ILE A 127 -14.70 27.50 -50.61
CA ILE A 127 -16.02 27.85 -51.15
C ILE A 127 -16.09 27.46 -52.64
N LYS A 128 -15.08 27.82 -53.45
CA LYS A 128 -15.05 27.40 -54.86
C LYS A 128 -15.12 25.87 -55.03
N ARG A 129 -14.38 25.10 -54.22
CA ARG A 129 -14.45 23.63 -54.19
C ARG A 129 -15.84 23.06 -53.88
N ILE A 130 -16.70 23.84 -53.23
CA ILE A 130 -18.09 23.48 -52.93
C ILE A 130 -19.00 23.92 -54.09
N GLU A 131 -18.75 25.09 -54.68
CA GLU A 131 -19.46 25.62 -55.86
C GLU A 131 -19.24 24.75 -57.11
N ASP A 132 -18.03 24.22 -57.32
CA ASP A 132 -17.64 23.40 -58.48
C ASP A 132 -18.35 22.01 -58.53
N LEU A 133 -18.95 21.51 -57.43
CA LEU A 133 -19.49 20.15 -57.31
C LEU A 133 -20.71 19.86 -58.24
N PRO A 134 -20.99 18.59 -58.60
CA PRO A 134 -22.14 18.22 -59.43
C PRO A 134 -23.43 18.08 -58.60
N TRP A 135 -23.94 19.21 -58.09
CA TRP A 135 -25.07 19.27 -57.13
C TRP A 135 -26.35 18.60 -57.64
N VAL A 136 -26.66 18.74 -58.93
CA VAL A 136 -27.91 18.28 -59.55
C VAL A 136 -27.88 16.77 -59.75
N GLU A 137 -26.74 16.26 -60.21
CA GLU A 137 -26.49 14.85 -60.51
C GLU A 137 -26.41 14.03 -59.22
N MET A 138 -25.76 14.58 -58.18
CA MET A 138 -25.76 14.04 -56.81
C MET A 138 -27.15 14.07 -56.15
N GLY A 139 -28.11 14.82 -56.71
CA GLY A 139 -29.48 14.93 -56.22
C GLY A 139 -29.61 15.69 -54.89
N LEU A 140 -28.70 16.62 -54.59
CA LEU A 140 -28.65 17.38 -53.33
C LEU A 140 -29.75 18.46 -53.26
N LYS A 141 -30.96 18.07 -52.87
CA LYS A 141 -32.14 18.95 -52.84
C LYS A 141 -32.52 19.51 -51.46
N GLY A 142 -31.92 19.01 -50.38
CA GLY A 142 -32.18 19.47 -49.01
C GLY A 142 -31.78 20.93 -48.74
N LYS A 143 -32.12 21.46 -47.56
CA LYS A 143 -31.81 22.84 -47.18
C LYS A 143 -30.43 22.95 -46.51
N ILE A 144 -29.63 23.94 -46.89
CA ILE A 144 -28.29 24.13 -46.31
C ILE A 144 -28.39 24.64 -44.85
N LYS A 145 -27.87 23.88 -43.89
CA LYS A 145 -27.87 24.18 -42.44
C LYS A 145 -26.45 24.01 -41.87
N LEU A 146 -25.70 25.10 -41.73
CA LEU A 146 -24.27 25.05 -41.38
C LEU A 146 -23.97 24.58 -39.94
N LYS A 147 -24.91 24.75 -39.01
CA LYS A 147 -24.85 24.25 -37.63
C LYS A 147 -25.87 23.14 -37.47
N ASP A 148 -25.46 21.99 -36.95
CA ASP A 148 -26.37 20.89 -36.61
C ASP A 148 -27.26 20.38 -37.78
N PRO A 149 -26.74 20.11 -38.99
CA PRO A 149 -27.55 19.49 -40.06
C PRO A 149 -27.84 18.02 -39.79
N ASP A 150 -28.90 17.51 -40.41
CA ASP A 150 -29.22 16.07 -40.42
C ASP A 150 -28.10 15.27 -41.12
N HIS A 151 -27.47 15.84 -42.15
CA HIS A 151 -26.40 15.22 -42.93
C HIS A 151 -25.17 16.12 -43.11
N SER A 152 -23.97 15.54 -43.04
CA SER A 152 -22.71 16.25 -43.26
C SER A 152 -21.91 15.53 -44.34
N PHE A 153 -21.68 16.20 -45.46
CA PHE A 153 -20.86 15.69 -46.56
C PHE A 153 -19.46 16.30 -46.51
N HIS A 154 -18.44 15.50 -46.75
CA HIS A 154 -17.05 15.90 -46.59
C HIS A 154 -16.27 15.59 -47.87
N LEU A 155 -15.53 16.60 -48.35
CA LEU A 155 -14.49 16.47 -49.36
C LEU A 155 -13.13 16.55 -48.66
N PHE A 156 -12.31 15.51 -48.83
CA PHE A 156 -10.95 15.44 -48.31
C PHE A 156 -9.95 15.53 -49.47
N GLU A 157 -9.05 16.51 -49.40
CA GLU A 157 -7.91 16.66 -50.32
C GLU A 157 -6.61 16.18 -49.60
N TYR A 158 -6.06 15.03 -49.99
CA TYR A 158 -4.79 14.51 -49.47
C TYR A 158 -3.65 14.83 -50.44
N TYR A 159 -2.65 15.57 -49.96
CA TYR A 159 -1.48 16.02 -50.74
C TYR A 159 -0.20 15.33 -50.27
N GLN A 160 0.66 14.93 -51.19
CA GLN A 160 1.90 14.20 -50.89
C GLN A 160 2.92 15.11 -50.17
N TYR A 161 3.50 14.65 -49.07
CA TYR A 161 4.47 15.43 -48.27
C TYR A 161 5.87 14.81 -48.23
N GLU A 162 6.84 15.54 -48.78
CA GLU A 162 8.27 15.23 -48.69
C GLU A 162 8.97 15.99 -47.57
N GLU A 163 9.87 15.31 -46.87
CA GLU A 163 10.57 15.85 -45.70
C GLU A 163 11.61 16.91 -46.12
N GLY A 164 11.29 18.17 -45.83
CA GLY A 164 12.09 19.34 -46.19
C GLY A 164 11.29 20.41 -46.95
N MET A 165 10.14 20.07 -47.52
CA MET A 165 9.29 21.05 -48.22
C MET A 165 8.44 21.90 -47.25
N HIS A 166 8.22 23.16 -47.63
CA HIS A 166 7.39 24.12 -46.89
C HIS A 166 5.88 23.94 -47.13
N SER A 167 5.48 23.29 -48.23
CA SER A 167 4.08 22.99 -48.56
C SER A 167 4.00 21.80 -49.51
N ALA A 168 3.04 20.90 -49.28
CA ALA A 168 2.70 19.87 -50.25
C ALA A 168 1.94 20.48 -51.44
N GLU A 169 2.47 20.33 -52.65
CA GLU A 169 1.87 20.89 -53.87
C GLU A 169 1.02 19.85 -54.62
N GLU A 170 1.55 18.64 -54.80
CA GLU A 170 0.97 17.54 -55.57
C GLU A 170 -0.17 16.83 -54.83
N LEU A 171 -1.31 16.67 -55.51
CA LEU A 171 -2.52 16.03 -55.00
C LEU A 171 -2.44 14.52 -55.23
N GLU A 172 -2.51 13.75 -54.16
CA GLU A 172 -2.34 12.30 -54.19
C GLU A 172 -3.70 11.57 -54.26
N CYS A 173 -4.68 12.02 -53.46
CA CYS A 173 -6.03 11.46 -53.50
C CYS A 173 -7.12 12.45 -53.05
N LEU A 174 -8.31 12.30 -53.63
CA LEU A 174 -9.56 12.93 -53.23
C LEU A 174 -10.54 11.87 -52.72
N TYR A 175 -11.19 12.16 -51.59
CA TYR A 175 -12.30 11.35 -51.07
C TYR A 175 -13.52 12.22 -50.85
N PHE A 176 -14.70 11.74 -51.26
CA PHE A 176 -15.99 12.36 -50.95
C PHE A 176 -16.92 11.36 -50.26
N GLY A 177 -17.52 11.77 -49.14
CA GLY A 177 -18.39 10.88 -48.36
C GLY A 177 -19.29 11.57 -47.34
N ARG A 178 -20.24 10.81 -46.81
CA ARG A 178 -21.22 11.22 -45.78
C ARG A 178 -20.75 10.81 -44.39
N LEU A 179 -20.73 11.73 -43.43
CA LEU A 179 -20.38 11.45 -42.02
C LEU A 179 -21.34 10.41 -41.43
N ILE A 180 -20.79 9.37 -40.81
CA ILE A 180 -21.54 8.34 -40.06
C ILE A 180 -21.58 8.70 -38.57
N ALA A 181 -20.40 8.94 -37.98
CA ALA A 181 -20.23 9.39 -36.61
C ALA A 181 -18.78 9.88 -36.38
N ASP A 182 -18.58 10.59 -35.28
CA ASP A 182 -17.27 10.90 -34.70
C ASP A 182 -16.82 9.81 -33.70
N GLY A 183 -15.52 9.70 -33.44
CA GLY A 183 -14.92 8.73 -32.51
C GLY A 183 -14.73 9.28 -31.09
N GLN A 184 -14.46 8.40 -30.12
CA GLN A 184 -14.45 8.69 -28.67
C GLN A 184 -13.27 9.55 -28.16
N ARG A 185 -12.70 10.44 -28.98
CA ARG A 185 -11.53 11.26 -28.62
C ARG A 185 -11.77 12.29 -27.51
N ASP A 186 -13.01 12.64 -27.21
CA ASP A 186 -13.33 13.47 -26.04
C ASP A 186 -13.16 12.74 -24.70
N GLN A 187 -13.18 11.40 -24.67
CA GLN A 187 -12.81 10.63 -23.46
C GLN A 187 -11.37 10.93 -23.04
N ILE A 188 -10.45 11.08 -24.00
CA ILE A 188 -9.05 11.46 -23.74
C ILE A 188 -8.94 12.81 -22.99
N ARG A 189 -9.89 13.73 -23.24
CA ARG A 189 -9.97 15.03 -22.53
C ARG A 189 -10.60 14.89 -21.14
N HIS A 190 -11.60 14.03 -20.98
CA HIS A 190 -12.27 13.75 -19.71
C HIS A 190 -11.30 13.09 -18.70
N TYR A 191 -10.64 12.01 -19.12
CA TYR A 191 -9.70 11.20 -18.33
C TYR A 191 -8.28 11.79 -18.25
N ARG A 192 -8.07 13.04 -18.69
CA ARG A 192 -6.76 13.70 -18.79
C ARG A 192 -6.06 13.80 -17.43
N LEU A 193 -4.78 13.44 -17.37
CA LEU A 193 -3.96 13.41 -16.15
C LEU A 193 -4.02 14.67 -15.27
N GLN A 194 -4.17 15.85 -15.86
CA GLN A 194 -4.28 17.12 -15.12
C GLN A 194 -5.48 17.14 -14.16
N ASN A 195 -6.58 16.48 -14.56
CA ASN A 195 -7.88 16.47 -13.88
C ASN A 195 -7.99 15.43 -12.77
N ARG A 196 -7.16 14.37 -12.79
CA ARG A 196 -7.24 13.24 -11.86
C ARG A 196 -6.82 13.64 -10.44
N CYS A 197 -7.53 13.19 -9.41
CA CYS A 197 -7.16 13.47 -8.03
C CYS A 197 -5.75 12.92 -7.70
N PHE A 198 -5.51 11.64 -7.98
CA PHE A 198 -4.26 10.96 -7.63
C PHE A 198 -3.35 10.78 -8.86
N ILE A 199 -2.15 11.38 -8.83
CA ILE A 199 -1.12 11.24 -9.87
C ILE A 199 0.30 11.08 -9.32
N GLY A 200 1.18 10.49 -10.13
CA GLY A 200 2.57 10.19 -9.80
C GLY A 200 3.44 10.07 -11.05
N ASN A 201 4.71 9.72 -10.90
CA ASN A 201 5.66 9.63 -12.02
C ASN A 201 5.35 8.44 -12.97
N THR A 202 4.64 7.44 -12.45
CA THR A 202 4.11 6.26 -13.16
C THR A 202 2.80 6.52 -13.90
N SER A 203 2.21 7.71 -13.80
CA SER A 203 0.91 7.97 -14.44
C SER A 203 1.02 7.99 -15.97
N MET A 204 0.33 7.06 -16.62
CA MET A 204 0.25 6.92 -18.09
C MET A 204 -0.72 7.96 -18.69
N ASP A 205 -0.42 8.43 -19.90
CA ASP A 205 -1.33 9.25 -20.68
C ASP A 205 -2.70 8.57 -20.92
N ALA A 206 -3.78 9.36 -20.97
CA ALA A 206 -5.14 8.85 -21.12
C ALA A 206 -5.38 8.15 -22.47
N GLY A 207 -4.90 8.73 -23.58
CA GLY A 207 -5.10 8.15 -24.92
C GLY A 207 -4.35 6.83 -25.07
N LEU A 208 -3.09 6.79 -24.63
CA LEU A 208 -2.32 5.54 -24.59
C LEU A 208 -2.94 4.48 -23.69
N SER A 209 -3.49 4.88 -22.53
CA SER A 209 -4.16 3.94 -21.61
C SER A 209 -5.38 3.28 -22.25
N PHE A 210 -6.18 4.05 -23.01
CA PHE A 210 -7.34 3.50 -23.73
C PHE A 210 -6.95 2.62 -24.92
N ILE A 211 -5.91 3.01 -25.69
CA ILE A 211 -5.37 2.17 -26.77
C ILE A 211 -4.92 0.82 -26.19
N MET A 212 -4.21 0.81 -25.05
CA MET A 212 -3.80 -0.43 -24.37
C MET A 212 -5.00 -1.29 -23.93
N ALA A 213 -6.07 -0.67 -23.40
CA ALA A 213 -7.31 -1.38 -23.03
C ALA A 213 -8.07 -1.93 -24.26
N ASN A 214 -7.92 -1.32 -25.44
CA ASN A 214 -8.40 -1.86 -26.72
C ASN A 214 -7.57 -3.04 -27.20
N MET A 215 -6.24 -2.91 -27.23
CA MET A 215 -5.31 -4.00 -27.56
C MET A 215 -5.51 -5.24 -26.66
N GLY A 216 -5.79 -5.00 -25.37
CA GLY A 216 -6.01 -6.03 -24.35
C GLY A 216 -7.41 -6.64 -24.34
N HIS A 217 -8.28 -6.31 -25.30
CA HIS A 217 -9.64 -6.86 -25.38
C HIS A 217 -10.51 -6.62 -24.12
N THR A 218 -10.27 -5.53 -23.38
CA THR A 218 -10.95 -5.22 -22.12
C THR A 218 -12.45 -4.98 -22.32
N SER A 219 -13.31 -5.70 -21.60
CA SER A 219 -14.77 -5.60 -21.74
C SER A 219 -15.50 -5.95 -20.44
N LYS A 220 -16.81 -5.70 -20.41
CA LYS A 220 -17.73 -6.15 -19.38
C LYS A 220 -17.49 -7.60 -18.95
N ASN A 221 -17.58 -7.84 -17.65
CA ASN A 221 -17.38 -9.12 -16.95
C ASN A 221 -15.96 -9.73 -17.03
N LYS A 222 -14.98 -9.07 -17.66
CA LYS A 222 -13.58 -9.52 -17.66
C LYS A 222 -12.81 -9.02 -16.43
N VAL A 223 -11.76 -9.74 -16.05
CA VAL A 223 -10.80 -9.31 -15.02
C VAL A 223 -9.47 -8.90 -15.65
N VAL A 224 -9.04 -7.66 -15.41
CA VAL A 224 -7.77 -7.10 -15.88
C VAL A 224 -6.81 -6.89 -14.72
N PHE A 225 -5.55 -7.28 -14.90
CA PHE A 225 -4.48 -7.12 -13.90
C PHE A 225 -3.30 -6.29 -14.41
N ASP A 226 -2.84 -5.33 -13.60
CA ASP A 226 -1.61 -4.56 -13.87
C ASP A 226 -0.52 -4.90 -12.83
N PRO A 227 0.50 -5.70 -13.17
CA PRO A 227 1.61 -6.04 -12.27
C PRO A 227 2.57 -4.88 -11.95
N PHE A 228 2.39 -3.67 -12.50
CA PHE A 228 3.20 -2.49 -12.17
C PHE A 228 2.29 -1.24 -12.10
N VAL A 229 1.22 -1.35 -11.31
CA VAL A 229 0.04 -0.46 -11.37
C VAL A 229 0.32 1.01 -11.07
N GLY A 230 1.31 1.30 -10.21
CA GLY A 230 1.73 2.63 -9.83
C GLY A 230 0.61 3.54 -9.29
N THR A 231 -0.08 4.23 -10.20
CA THR A 231 -1.17 5.18 -9.91
C THR A 231 -2.51 4.79 -10.54
N GLY A 232 -2.63 3.57 -11.07
CA GLY A 232 -3.88 3.01 -11.62
C GLY A 232 -4.32 3.61 -12.96
N SER A 233 -3.40 4.24 -13.70
CA SER A 233 -3.75 4.92 -14.96
C SER A 233 -4.32 3.98 -16.02
N LEU A 234 -3.80 2.76 -16.10
CA LEU A 234 -4.28 1.71 -16.99
C LEU A 234 -5.60 1.12 -16.48
N LEU A 235 -5.74 0.93 -15.15
CA LEU A 235 -6.98 0.43 -14.54
C LEU A 235 -8.18 1.35 -14.80
N VAL A 236 -8.02 2.67 -14.70
CA VAL A 236 -9.10 3.64 -15.00
C VAL A 236 -9.58 3.51 -16.45
N ALA A 237 -8.65 3.36 -17.41
CA ALA A 237 -9.01 3.17 -18.82
C ALA A 237 -9.63 1.79 -19.11
N CYS A 238 -9.30 0.78 -18.31
CA CYS A 238 -9.88 -0.56 -18.41
C CYS A 238 -11.30 -0.62 -17.82
N ALA A 239 -11.51 -0.02 -16.64
CA ALA A 239 -12.82 0.02 -15.99
C ALA A 239 -13.85 0.85 -16.76
N HIS A 240 -13.43 1.82 -17.58
CA HIS A 240 -14.30 2.53 -18.51
C HIS A 240 -14.99 1.60 -19.53
N PHE A 241 -14.41 0.43 -19.83
CA PHE A 241 -14.99 -0.60 -20.68
C PHE A 241 -15.68 -1.73 -19.86
N ASP A 242 -16.25 -1.39 -18.70
CA ASP A 242 -17.01 -2.28 -17.79
C ASP A 242 -16.22 -3.47 -17.19
N ALA A 243 -14.89 -3.51 -17.33
CA ALA A 243 -14.07 -4.60 -16.78
C ALA A 243 -13.76 -4.39 -15.29
N TYR A 244 -13.69 -5.50 -14.55
CA TYR A 244 -13.15 -5.52 -13.19
C TYR A 244 -11.63 -5.36 -13.23
N VAL A 245 -11.09 -4.51 -12.35
CA VAL A 245 -9.67 -4.11 -12.42
C VAL A 245 -8.94 -4.31 -11.10
N MET A 246 -7.74 -4.86 -11.19
CA MET A 246 -6.85 -5.13 -10.07
C MET A 246 -5.40 -4.79 -10.42
N GLY A 247 -4.55 -4.51 -9.44
CA GLY A 247 -3.14 -4.20 -9.69
C GLY A 247 -2.19 -4.68 -8.60
N ALA A 248 -0.90 -4.51 -8.88
CA ALA A 248 0.20 -4.75 -7.94
C ALA A 248 1.34 -3.73 -8.14
N ASP A 249 1.98 -3.31 -7.05
CA ASP A 249 3.23 -2.52 -7.09
C ASP A 249 4.14 -2.82 -5.89
N LEU A 250 5.45 -2.65 -6.07
CA LEU A 250 6.47 -2.85 -5.04
C LEU A 250 6.67 -1.59 -4.16
N ASP A 251 6.11 -0.44 -4.54
CA ASP A 251 6.10 0.78 -3.71
C ASP A 251 4.83 0.91 -2.86
N TYR A 252 4.93 0.41 -1.61
CA TYR A 252 3.96 0.59 -0.54
C TYR A 252 3.50 2.05 -0.37
N LEU A 253 4.42 3.02 -0.42
CA LEU A 253 4.10 4.43 -0.19
C LEU A 253 3.29 5.00 -1.34
N LEU A 254 3.60 4.59 -2.58
CA LEU A 254 2.84 5.02 -3.75
C LEU A 254 1.40 4.51 -3.68
N LEU A 255 1.21 3.20 -3.51
CA LEU A 255 -0.13 2.58 -3.45
C LEU A 255 -1.03 3.18 -2.36
N HIS A 256 -0.46 3.48 -1.19
CA HIS A 256 -1.20 4.02 -0.04
C HIS A 256 -1.37 5.54 -0.03
N GLY A 257 -1.04 6.26 -1.11
CA GLY A 257 -1.14 7.73 -1.15
C GLY A 257 -0.16 8.45 -0.21
N LYS A 258 0.89 7.76 0.27
CA LYS A 258 1.89 8.27 1.22
C LYS A 258 3.18 8.74 0.55
N ALA A 259 3.39 8.42 -0.72
CA ALA A 259 4.48 8.96 -1.53
C ALA A 259 4.29 10.47 -1.75
N ARG A 260 5.40 11.20 -1.89
CA ARG A 260 5.40 12.66 -2.12
C ARG A 260 4.48 13.06 -3.31
N PRO A 261 3.76 14.20 -3.25
CA PRO A 261 3.03 14.70 -4.41
C PRO A 261 3.95 14.98 -5.60
N SER A 262 3.53 14.57 -6.81
CA SER A 262 4.18 15.00 -8.07
C SER A 262 3.69 16.38 -8.55
N ARG A 263 2.64 16.95 -7.95
CA ARG A 263 2.13 18.29 -8.26
C ARG A 263 3.02 19.34 -7.60
N HIS A 264 3.75 20.15 -8.39
CA HIS A 264 4.74 21.14 -7.92
C HIS A 264 4.25 22.08 -6.80
N ASN A 265 2.97 22.48 -6.82
CA ASN A 265 2.39 23.43 -5.87
C ASN A 265 1.87 22.76 -4.59
N GLN A 266 1.97 21.44 -4.47
CA GLN A 266 1.40 20.63 -3.40
C GLN A 266 2.54 20.07 -2.53
N LYS A 267 2.44 20.26 -1.21
CA LYS A 267 3.46 19.77 -0.25
C LYS A 267 3.18 18.35 0.23
N GLU A 268 1.91 18.09 0.54
CA GLU A 268 1.39 16.85 1.11
C GLU A 268 0.16 16.41 0.30
N ARG A 269 -0.11 15.11 0.24
CA ARG A 269 -1.28 14.57 -0.48
C ARG A 269 -2.56 14.78 0.32
N GLU A 270 -3.68 14.93 -0.37
CA GLU A 270 -4.98 14.93 0.29
C GLU A 270 -5.31 13.52 0.81
N SER A 271 -6.04 13.41 1.93
CA SER A 271 -6.31 12.11 2.59
C SER A 271 -7.17 11.14 1.75
N ASN A 272 -7.74 11.64 0.65
CA ASN A 272 -8.50 10.90 -0.35
C ASN A 272 -7.69 10.59 -1.63
N GLU A 273 -6.38 10.86 -1.71
CA GLU A 273 -5.57 10.52 -2.88
C GLU A 273 -5.21 9.03 -2.92
N SER A 274 -5.93 8.24 -3.73
CA SER A 274 -5.67 6.81 -3.94
C SER A 274 -6.02 6.35 -5.36
N ILE A 275 -5.63 5.11 -5.71
CA ILE A 275 -6.08 4.46 -6.96
C ILE A 275 -7.60 4.32 -6.97
N HIS A 276 -8.21 3.85 -5.87
CA HIS A 276 -9.66 3.70 -5.77
C HIS A 276 -10.39 5.04 -5.99
N SER A 277 -9.83 6.14 -5.48
CA SER A 277 -10.37 7.50 -5.66
C SER A 277 -10.34 7.97 -7.10
N ASN A 278 -9.30 7.61 -7.86
CA ASN A 278 -9.27 7.86 -9.31
C ASN A 278 -10.42 7.13 -10.04
N LEU A 279 -10.87 5.96 -9.56
CA LEU A 279 -12.03 5.28 -10.13
C LEU A 279 -13.36 5.87 -9.63
N ILE A 280 -13.49 6.21 -8.34
CA ILE A 280 -14.66 6.93 -7.80
C ILE A 280 -14.91 8.23 -8.56
N GLN A 281 -13.85 9.00 -8.86
CA GLN A 281 -13.94 10.27 -9.60
C GLN A 281 -14.70 10.16 -10.94
N TYR A 282 -14.65 8.99 -11.58
CA TYR A 282 -15.29 8.74 -12.87
C TYR A 282 -16.51 7.78 -12.76
N GLY A 283 -17.00 7.49 -11.55
CA GLY A 283 -18.12 6.56 -11.29
C GLY A 283 -17.75 5.07 -11.35
N LEU A 284 -16.48 4.76 -11.65
CA LEU A 284 -15.96 3.41 -11.91
C LEU A 284 -15.58 2.64 -10.63
N GLY A 285 -15.75 3.23 -9.44
CA GLY A 285 -15.32 2.64 -8.15
C GLY A 285 -15.91 1.25 -7.87
N HIS A 286 -17.06 0.92 -8.45
CA HIS A 286 -17.73 -0.37 -8.33
C HIS A 286 -17.09 -1.51 -9.15
N LEU A 287 -16.11 -1.20 -10.01
CA LEU A 287 -15.32 -2.14 -10.81
C LEU A 287 -13.91 -2.36 -10.24
N TYR A 288 -13.53 -1.61 -9.20
CA TYR A 288 -12.24 -1.76 -8.52
C TYR A 288 -12.26 -3.01 -7.64
N LEU A 289 -11.31 -3.93 -7.86
CA LEU A 289 -11.09 -5.07 -6.98
C LEU A 289 -10.12 -4.69 -5.85
N ASP A 290 -8.82 -4.55 -6.16
CA ASP A 290 -7.80 -4.06 -5.22
C ASP A 290 -6.48 -3.65 -5.91
N ALA A 291 -5.52 -3.12 -5.15
CA ALA A 291 -4.14 -2.87 -5.58
C ALA A 291 -3.13 -3.36 -4.52
N LEU A 292 -2.48 -4.49 -4.80
CA LEU A 292 -1.65 -5.23 -3.85
C LEU A 292 -0.21 -4.67 -3.73
N VAL A 293 0.34 -4.68 -2.51
CA VAL A 293 1.77 -4.41 -2.28
C VAL A 293 2.55 -5.70 -2.54
N ALA A 294 3.23 -5.79 -3.67
CA ALA A 294 3.69 -7.06 -4.24
C ALA A 294 4.98 -6.92 -5.07
N ASP A 295 5.74 -8.01 -5.16
CA ASP A 295 6.92 -8.12 -6.03
C ASP A 295 6.57 -8.97 -7.25
N SER A 296 6.48 -8.34 -8.41
CA SER A 296 6.05 -8.98 -9.66
C SER A 296 7.05 -9.99 -10.23
N SER A 297 8.27 -10.08 -9.67
CA SER A 297 9.19 -11.21 -9.93
C SER A 297 8.78 -12.51 -9.19
N LYS A 298 7.86 -12.43 -8.22
CA LYS A 298 7.44 -13.55 -7.37
C LYS A 298 6.09 -14.12 -7.79
N HIS A 299 6.09 -14.99 -8.80
CA HIS A 299 4.89 -15.63 -9.35
C HIS A 299 4.22 -16.70 -8.46
N GLY A 300 4.44 -16.63 -7.14
CA GLY A 300 3.81 -17.50 -6.14
C GLY A 300 2.46 -16.99 -5.63
N MET A 301 2.18 -15.69 -5.77
CA MET A 301 1.07 -14.97 -5.12
C MET A 301 -0.34 -15.47 -5.47
N TRP A 302 -0.51 -16.28 -6.52
CA TRP A 302 -1.81 -16.74 -6.99
C TRP A 302 -1.84 -18.27 -7.07
N GLN A 303 -2.67 -18.89 -6.23
CA GLN A 303 -2.83 -20.35 -6.18
C GLN A 303 -3.57 -20.89 -7.41
N ARG A 304 -4.59 -20.17 -7.92
CA ARG A 304 -5.30 -20.54 -9.15
C ARG A 304 -4.51 -20.12 -10.39
N LYS A 305 -4.45 -20.98 -11.40
CA LYS A 305 -3.98 -20.64 -12.76
C LYS A 305 -5.13 -19.99 -13.54
N GLU A 306 -4.80 -19.31 -14.63
CA GLU A 306 -5.78 -18.83 -15.63
C GLU A 306 -6.92 -17.96 -15.03
N ILE A 307 -6.54 -16.88 -14.32
CA ILE A 307 -7.44 -15.96 -13.60
C ILE A 307 -7.84 -14.74 -14.45
N PHE A 308 -6.89 -14.20 -15.23
CA PHE A 308 -7.02 -12.86 -15.82
C PHE A 308 -7.30 -12.94 -17.33
N ASP A 309 -8.26 -12.16 -17.82
CA ASP A 309 -8.54 -12.07 -19.26
C ASP A 309 -7.56 -11.16 -19.99
N ALA A 310 -7.02 -10.16 -19.28
CA ALA A 310 -5.96 -9.32 -19.79
C ALA A 310 -4.96 -8.94 -18.69
N ILE A 311 -3.71 -8.78 -19.10
CA ILE A 311 -2.64 -8.20 -18.28
C ILE A 311 -2.10 -6.99 -19.04
N ILE A 312 -2.21 -5.80 -18.46
CA ILE A 312 -2.00 -4.52 -19.18
C ILE A 312 -1.12 -3.61 -18.32
N THR A 313 0.10 -3.28 -18.78
CA THR A 313 1.13 -2.72 -17.87
C THR A 313 2.25 -1.89 -18.56
N ASP A 314 2.97 -1.04 -17.81
CA ASP A 314 4.17 -0.28 -18.24
C ASP A 314 5.32 -0.48 -17.23
N PRO A 315 6.09 -1.59 -17.33
CA PRO A 315 7.08 -1.96 -16.31
C PRO A 315 8.19 -0.91 -16.07
N PRO A 316 8.87 -0.91 -14.90
CA PRO A 316 9.85 0.12 -14.56
C PRO A 316 11.22 -0.10 -15.24
N TYR A 317 11.49 0.56 -16.37
CA TYR A 317 12.79 0.48 -17.09
C TYR A 317 13.95 1.28 -16.46
N GLY A 318 13.82 1.70 -15.21
CA GLY A 318 14.87 2.43 -14.50
C GLY A 318 15.03 3.92 -14.85
N ILE A 319 14.26 4.50 -15.79
CA ILE A 319 14.39 5.94 -16.14
C ILE A 319 13.65 6.84 -15.14
N ARG A 320 12.31 6.76 -15.11
CA ARG A 320 11.45 7.61 -14.26
C ARG A 320 11.38 7.07 -12.84
N GLU A 321 11.18 5.76 -12.72
CA GLU A 321 11.22 4.99 -11.47
C GLU A 321 12.30 3.91 -11.56
N PRO A 322 12.90 3.52 -10.42
CA PRO A 322 14.02 2.58 -10.39
C PRO A 322 13.56 1.12 -10.54
N ALA A 323 14.17 0.40 -11.48
CA ALA A 323 13.97 -1.02 -11.70
C ALA A 323 14.47 -1.83 -10.48
N LYS A 324 13.56 -2.29 -9.62
CA LYS A 324 13.88 -2.96 -8.33
C LYS A 324 13.02 -4.20 -8.10
N LYS A 325 13.62 -5.24 -7.53
CA LYS A 325 12.95 -6.43 -6.95
C LYS A 325 13.53 -6.74 -5.58
N ILE A 326 12.89 -7.62 -4.84
CA ILE A 326 13.41 -8.13 -3.55
C ILE A 326 14.55 -9.10 -3.83
N ALA A 327 15.65 -8.99 -3.08
CA ALA A 327 16.76 -9.92 -3.12
C ALA A 327 16.31 -11.39 -2.90
N ALA A 328 16.86 -12.31 -3.68
CA ALA A 328 16.91 -13.72 -3.28
C ALA A 328 17.90 -13.85 -2.10
N HIS A 329 17.56 -14.67 -1.09
CA HIS A 329 18.38 -14.83 0.11
C HIS A 329 19.72 -15.53 -0.17
N ASN A 330 20.75 -14.73 -0.49
CA ASN A 330 22.13 -15.20 -0.56
C ASN A 330 22.82 -15.13 0.83
N LYS A 331 23.29 -16.30 1.27
CA LYS A 331 24.28 -16.60 2.33
C LYS A 331 24.66 -15.49 3.36
N LYS A 332 24.35 -15.79 4.63
CA LYS A 332 25.09 -15.39 5.86
C LYS A 332 25.66 -13.96 5.91
N SER A 333 24.82 -12.99 6.29
CA SER A 333 25.29 -11.75 6.91
C SER A 333 25.51 -11.97 8.42
N ASN A 334 26.76 -12.19 8.85
CA ASN A 334 27.10 -12.31 10.28
C ASN A 334 27.14 -10.90 10.94
N SER A 335 25.99 -10.38 11.35
CA SER A 335 25.92 -9.19 12.22
C SER A 335 24.64 -9.20 13.08
N PRO A 336 24.72 -9.18 14.42
CA PRO A 336 23.57 -9.40 15.31
C PRO A 336 22.74 -8.13 15.61
N GLU A 337 22.62 -7.20 14.65
CA GLU A 337 22.00 -5.90 14.91
C GLU A 337 21.28 -5.30 13.68
N ARG A 338 19.95 -5.54 13.58
CA ARG A 338 18.96 -4.72 12.84
C ARG A 338 17.53 -5.24 13.06
N VAL A 339 16.66 -4.39 13.60
CA VAL A 339 15.27 -4.75 13.99
C VAL A 339 14.28 -4.76 12.82
N PHE A 340 14.61 -4.13 11.69
CA PHE A 340 13.79 -4.10 10.48
C PHE A 340 14.60 -4.54 9.26
N HIS A 341 14.51 -5.82 8.88
CA HIS A 341 14.98 -6.27 7.57
C HIS A 341 13.94 -5.92 6.49
N ILE A 342 13.96 -4.64 6.07
CA ILE A 342 13.37 -4.26 4.78
C ILE A 342 14.09 -5.10 3.73
N ALA A 343 13.37 -6.05 3.11
CA ALA A 343 13.98 -7.01 2.22
C ALA A 343 14.72 -6.29 1.08
N GLU A 344 16.02 -6.53 0.97
CA GLU A 344 16.92 -5.65 0.22
C GLU A 344 16.45 -5.49 -1.23
N LYS A 345 16.15 -4.25 -1.64
CA LYS A 345 15.66 -3.96 -3.00
C LYS A 345 16.82 -3.90 -3.99
N THR A 346 17.22 -5.05 -4.51
CA THR A 346 18.25 -5.21 -5.53
C THR A 346 17.77 -4.71 -6.91
N GLN A 347 18.72 -4.51 -7.83
CA GLN A 347 18.45 -4.10 -9.19
C GLN A 347 17.68 -5.19 -9.96
N TYR A 348 16.53 -4.83 -10.52
CA TYR A 348 15.78 -5.71 -11.41
C TYR A 348 16.29 -5.49 -12.83
N ARG A 349 16.98 -6.47 -13.41
CA ARG A 349 17.50 -6.36 -14.77
C ARG A 349 16.34 -6.37 -15.76
N LEU A 350 16.44 -5.57 -16.83
CA LEU A 350 15.40 -5.43 -17.84
C LEU A 350 15.00 -6.78 -18.47
N THR A 351 16.00 -7.61 -18.77
CA THR A 351 15.87 -9.00 -19.23
C THR A 351 15.04 -9.87 -18.28
N ASP A 352 15.24 -9.71 -16.97
CA ASP A 352 14.51 -10.49 -15.97
C ASP A 352 13.05 -10.01 -15.91
N ILE A 353 12.81 -8.69 -15.87
CA ILE A 353 11.47 -8.08 -15.79
C ILE A 353 10.52 -8.69 -16.82
N PHE A 354 10.96 -8.80 -18.08
CA PHE A 354 10.10 -9.31 -19.13
C PHE A 354 10.01 -10.84 -19.19
N LYS A 355 11.08 -11.57 -18.82
CA LYS A 355 10.99 -13.04 -18.69
C LYS A 355 9.99 -13.41 -17.60
N ASP A 356 10.09 -12.74 -16.47
CA ASP A 356 9.19 -12.88 -15.32
C ASP A 356 7.75 -12.47 -15.73
N LEU A 357 7.56 -11.33 -16.41
CA LEU A 357 6.23 -10.92 -16.92
C LEU A 357 5.60 -11.93 -17.90
N LEU A 358 6.37 -12.48 -18.85
CA LEU A 358 5.85 -13.45 -19.82
C LEU A 358 5.56 -14.82 -19.16
N ASN A 359 6.39 -15.25 -18.21
CA ASN A 359 6.14 -16.45 -17.39
C ASN A 359 4.86 -16.30 -16.56
N PHE A 360 4.67 -15.15 -15.92
CA PHE A 360 3.46 -14.79 -15.20
C PHE A 360 2.23 -14.83 -16.12
N ALA A 361 2.30 -14.16 -17.27
CA ALA A 361 1.20 -14.10 -18.22
C ALA A 361 0.83 -15.48 -18.79
N ALA A 362 1.81 -16.32 -19.13
CA ALA A 362 1.54 -17.69 -19.57
C ALA A 362 0.82 -18.52 -18.50
N LYS A 363 1.22 -18.39 -17.23
CA LYS A 363 0.61 -19.12 -16.09
C LYS A 363 -0.78 -18.59 -15.71
N TYR A 364 -1.03 -17.29 -15.83
CA TYR A 364 -2.20 -16.63 -15.21
C TYR A 364 -3.21 -15.97 -16.17
N LEU A 365 -2.91 -15.80 -17.45
CA LEU A 365 -3.95 -15.45 -18.43
C LEU A 365 -4.91 -16.61 -18.66
N THR A 366 -6.17 -16.31 -18.95
CA THR A 366 -7.12 -17.24 -19.57
C THR A 366 -6.69 -17.57 -21.01
N MET A 367 -7.18 -18.67 -21.57
CA MET A 367 -6.96 -18.99 -22.99
C MET A 367 -7.56 -17.91 -23.89
N ASN A 368 -6.82 -17.48 -24.91
CA ASN A 368 -7.10 -16.30 -25.75
C ASN A 368 -7.06 -14.95 -24.99
N GLY A 369 -6.69 -14.95 -23.70
CA GLY A 369 -6.41 -13.73 -22.94
C GLY A 369 -5.13 -13.05 -23.43
N ARG A 370 -5.03 -11.72 -23.23
CA ARG A 370 -3.96 -10.90 -23.83
C ARG A 370 -3.03 -10.23 -22.82
N LEU A 371 -1.73 -10.28 -23.10
CA LEU A 371 -0.69 -9.50 -22.45
C LEU A 371 -0.37 -8.27 -23.31
N VAL A 372 -0.51 -7.07 -22.74
CA VAL A 372 -0.20 -5.79 -23.38
C VAL A 372 0.82 -5.05 -22.52
N TYR A 373 2.01 -4.83 -23.05
CA TYR A 373 3.10 -4.21 -22.30
C TYR A 373 4.00 -3.33 -23.15
N TRP A 374 4.63 -2.34 -22.52
CA TRP A 374 5.65 -1.52 -23.16
C TRP A 374 7.04 -2.15 -23.01
N PHE A 375 7.86 -2.02 -24.05
CA PHE A 375 9.23 -2.52 -24.13
C PHE A 375 10.18 -1.39 -24.60
N PRO A 376 11.20 -0.99 -23.82
CA PRO A 376 12.05 0.15 -24.15
C PRO A 376 13.13 -0.25 -25.17
N VAL A 377 13.41 0.62 -26.16
CA VAL A 377 14.41 0.31 -27.19
C VAL A 377 15.30 1.50 -27.55
N CYS A 378 16.58 1.22 -27.76
CA CYS A 378 17.51 2.09 -28.47
C CYS A 378 17.32 1.85 -29.96
N ARG A 379 16.95 2.87 -30.74
CA ARG A 379 16.50 2.71 -32.14
C ARG A 379 17.63 2.26 -33.09
N SER A 380 18.89 2.48 -32.71
CA SER A 380 20.09 1.96 -33.36
C SER A 380 20.32 0.45 -33.15
N ASP A 381 19.88 -0.06 -32.01
CA ASP A 381 20.20 -1.41 -31.53
C ASP A 381 19.05 -2.38 -31.80
N TYR A 382 17.85 -1.87 -32.13
CA TYR A 382 16.61 -2.62 -32.12
C TYR A 382 16.44 -3.59 -33.30
N LYS A 383 16.07 -4.83 -32.96
CA LYS A 383 15.57 -5.87 -33.86
C LYS A 383 14.37 -6.57 -33.25
N GLU A 384 13.56 -7.25 -34.07
CA GLU A 384 12.44 -8.05 -33.56
C GLU A 384 12.91 -9.25 -32.71
N GLU A 385 14.13 -9.75 -32.95
CA GLU A 385 14.83 -10.74 -32.11
C GLU A 385 15.07 -10.30 -30.65
N ASN A 386 14.91 -9.00 -30.34
CA ASN A 386 15.00 -8.49 -28.97
C ASN A 386 13.67 -8.59 -28.21
N ILE A 387 12.56 -8.88 -28.89
CA ILE A 387 11.27 -9.06 -28.23
C ILE A 387 11.31 -10.37 -27.41
N PRO A 388 11.01 -10.33 -26.10
CA PRO A 388 10.87 -11.53 -25.28
C PRO A 388 9.83 -12.48 -25.85
N VAL A 389 10.07 -13.80 -25.79
CA VAL A 389 9.15 -14.84 -26.30
C VAL A 389 8.87 -15.91 -25.25
N HIS A 390 7.70 -16.53 -25.32
CA HIS A 390 7.33 -17.67 -24.46
C HIS A 390 6.49 -18.69 -25.28
N PRO A 391 6.76 -20.01 -25.22
CA PRO A 391 6.06 -21.06 -26.02
C PRO A 391 4.53 -21.22 -25.83
N CYS A 392 3.89 -20.32 -25.08
CA CYS A 392 2.44 -20.28 -24.87
C CYS A 392 1.81 -18.94 -25.28
N LEU A 393 2.62 -17.94 -25.65
CA LEU A 393 2.20 -16.60 -26.02
C LEU A 393 2.58 -16.35 -27.49
N LYS A 394 1.63 -15.90 -28.30
CA LYS A 394 1.83 -15.52 -29.70
C LYS A 394 1.90 -13.99 -29.79
N LEU A 395 2.89 -13.44 -30.50
CA LEU A 395 2.93 -12.02 -30.83
C LEU A 395 1.78 -11.65 -31.78
N ILE A 396 1.02 -10.60 -31.44
CA ILE A 396 -0.11 -10.07 -32.21
C ILE A 396 0.23 -8.70 -32.81
N ALA A 397 0.90 -7.83 -32.05
CA ALA A 397 1.27 -6.49 -32.51
C ALA A 397 2.54 -5.94 -31.83
N ASN A 398 3.23 -5.04 -32.55
CA ASN A 398 4.49 -4.40 -32.18
C ASN A 398 4.51 -2.96 -32.74
N SER A 399 4.09 -1.96 -31.94
CA SER A 399 3.93 -0.56 -32.38
C SER A 399 4.97 0.37 -31.77
N GLU A 400 5.69 1.20 -32.56
CA GLU A 400 6.65 2.16 -32.02
C GLU A 400 6.01 3.47 -31.52
N GLN A 401 6.29 3.85 -30.27
CA GLN A 401 6.25 5.23 -29.82
C GLN A 401 7.67 5.82 -29.75
N PRO A 402 8.08 6.67 -30.72
CA PRO A 402 9.29 7.47 -30.60
C PRO A 402 9.26 8.38 -29.37
N LEU A 403 10.38 8.45 -28.64
CA LEU A 403 10.57 9.35 -27.49
C LEU A 403 11.67 10.40 -27.78
N SER A 404 12.65 10.04 -28.60
CA SER A 404 13.64 10.92 -29.22
C SER A 404 14.07 10.33 -30.57
N THR A 405 15.01 10.98 -31.27
CA THR A 405 15.61 10.43 -32.50
C THR A 405 16.26 9.06 -32.29
N ARG A 406 16.82 8.81 -31.09
CA ARG A 406 17.60 7.61 -30.76
C ARG A 406 16.91 6.62 -29.82
N VAL A 407 15.83 7.02 -29.15
CA VAL A 407 15.12 6.20 -28.16
C VAL A 407 13.64 6.16 -28.48
N SER A 408 13.06 4.97 -28.40
CA SER A 408 11.61 4.77 -28.46
C SER A 408 11.19 3.72 -27.42
N ARG A 409 9.89 3.45 -27.37
CA ARG A 409 9.36 2.24 -26.72
C ARG A 409 8.34 1.58 -27.64
N ARG A 410 8.36 0.26 -27.69
CA ARG A 410 7.44 -0.58 -28.46
C ARG A 410 6.27 -0.97 -27.55
N LEU A 411 5.04 -0.83 -28.02
CA LEU A 411 3.88 -1.48 -27.39
C LEU A 411 3.75 -2.87 -28.00
N ILE A 412 3.96 -3.87 -27.16
CA ILE A 412 3.89 -5.28 -27.52
C ILE A 412 2.54 -5.83 -27.04
N THR A 413 1.83 -6.50 -27.93
CA THR A 413 0.60 -7.24 -27.61
C THR A 413 0.79 -8.71 -27.96
N MET A 414 0.52 -9.58 -26.99
CA MET A 414 0.60 -11.03 -27.11
C MET A 414 -0.68 -11.69 -26.65
N GLU A 415 -0.97 -12.88 -27.18
CA GLU A 415 -2.16 -13.66 -26.87
C GLU A 415 -1.79 -15.08 -26.42
N LYS A 416 -2.51 -15.59 -25.42
CA LYS A 416 -2.28 -16.93 -24.90
C LYS A 416 -2.94 -18.00 -25.76
N VAL A 417 -2.12 -18.65 -26.59
CA VAL A 417 -2.52 -19.69 -27.55
C VAL A 417 -2.31 -21.13 -27.06
N LYS A 418 -1.78 -21.33 -25.84
CA LYS A 418 -1.51 -22.67 -25.28
C LYS A 418 -1.58 -22.65 -23.75
N SER A 419 -2.12 -23.71 -23.15
CA SER A 419 -2.17 -23.88 -21.69
C SER A 419 -0.79 -24.11 -21.08
N TYR A 420 -0.56 -23.55 -19.88
CA TYR A 420 0.71 -23.62 -19.17
C TYR A 420 0.88 -24.97 -18.43
N LYS A 421 1.99 -25.67 -18.71
CA LYS A 421 2.31 -26.98 -18.12
C LYS A 421 3.55 -26.92 -17.23
N VAL A 422 3.55 -27.79 -16.23
CA VAL A 422 4.68 -28.12 -15.36
C VAL A 422 4.99 -29.61 -15.51
N ASN A 423 6.22 -29.99 -15.24
CA ASN A 423 6.69 -31.38 -15.19
C ASN A 423 6.30 -32.01 -13.84
N ASP A 424 6.57 -33.31 -13.68
CA ASP A 424 6.27 -34.07 -12.45
C ASP A 424 7.06 -33.52 -11.24
N ASP A 425 8.27 -32.98 -11.46
CA ASP A 425 9.09 -32.25 -10.46
C ASP A 425 8.51 -30.86 -10.08
N GLY A 426 7.34 -30.47 -10.59
CA GLY A 426 6.75 -29.14 -10.43
C GLY A 426 7.40 -28.01 -11.24
N CYS A 427 8.56 -28.26 -11.86
CA CYS A 427 9.27 -27.31 -12.72
C CYS A 427 8.45 -26.91 -13.97
N PRO A 428 8.55 -25.66 -14.46
CA PRO A 428 7.90 -25.24 -15.71
C PRO A 428 8.37 -26.04 -16.93
N LEU A 429 7.45 -26.58 -17.72
CA LEU A 429 7.78 -27.23 -19.00
C LEU A 429 8.24 -26.21 -20.06
N TYR A 430 7.82 -24.95 -19.90
CA TYR A 430 8.16 -23.82 -20.76
C TYR A 430 8.56 -22.63 -19.89
N SER A 431 9.51 -21.83 -20.36
CA SER A 431 9.95 -20.57 -19.74
C SER A 431 10.26 -19.54 -20.81
N ALA A 432 10.21 -18.26 -20.45
CA ALA A 432 10.44 -17.15 -21.35
C ALA A 432 11.93 -16.96 -21.68
N SER A 433 12.20 -16.62 -22.94
CA SER A 433 13.55 -16.31 -23.44
C SER A 433 13.56 -14.95 -24.14
N ILE A 434 14.76 -14.43 -24.40
CA ILE A 434 14.98 -13.33 -25.35
C ILE A 434 15.98 -13.88 -26.37
N PRO A 435 15.65 -13.97 -27.67
CA PRO A 435 16.56 -14.53 -28.67
C PRO A 435 17.89 -13.78 -28.78
N VAL A 436 17.85 -12.44 -28.73
CA VAL A 436 19.04 -11.58 -28.72
C VAL A 436 18.88 -10.49 -27.66
N ASP A 437 19.74 -10.49 -26.63
CA ASP A 437 19.69 -9.54 -25.51
C ASP A 437 20.76 -8.44 -25.64
N HIS A 438 20.39 -7.29 -26.20
CA HIS A 438 21.27 -6.11 -26.32
C HIS A 438 21.38 -5.26 -25.03
N TYR A 439 20.89 -5.77 -23.90
CA TYR A 439 21.00 -5.17 -22.57
C TYR A 439 21.66 -6.09 -21.53
N ALA A 440 22.28 -7.20 -21.97
CA ALA A 440 23.01 -8.12 -21.11
C ALA A 440 24.22 -7.45 -20.43
N ASP A 441 24.98 -6.65 -21.18
CA ASP A 441 26.25 -6.06 -20.74
C ASP A 441 26.13 -4.64 -20.13
N ALA A 442 25.03 -3.93 -20.39
CA ALA A 442 24.80 -2.56 -19.93
C ALA A 442 23.30 -2.28 -19.77
N SER A 443 22.90 -1.56 -18.72
CA SER A 443 21.47 -1.28 -18.50
C SER A 443 20.94 -0.25 -19.50
N PHE A 444 19.65 -0.39 -19.86
CA PHE A 444 18.97 0.60 -20.70
C PHE A 444 19.04 2.02 -20.11
N ARG A 445 19.14 2.18 -18.79
CA ARG A 445 19.31 3.50 -18.14
C ARG A 445 20.65 4.14 -18.53
N GLU A 446 21.74 3.39 -18.58
CA GLU A 446 23.07 3.90 -18.95
C GLU A 446 23.07 4.32 -20.42
N LYS A 447 22.72 3.41 -21.34
CA LYS A 447 22.56 3.71 -22.77
C LYS A 447 21.66 4.92 -23.02
N TYR A 448 20.54 5.04 -22.28
CA TYR A 448 19.63 6.19 -22.39
C TYR A 448 20.30 7.52 -22.03
N PHE A 449 21.13 7.57 -20.98
CA PHE A 449 21.81 8.81 -20.59
C PHE A 449 23.08 9.08 -21.41
N GLU A 450 23.74 8.07 -21.95
CA GLU A 450 24.89 8.21 -22.87
C GLU A 450 24.44 8.80 -24.22
N LEU A 451 23.46 8.17 -24.87
CA LEU A 451 22.88 8.64 -26.15
C LEU A 451 22.25 10.03 -26.05
N ASN A 452 21.85 10.47 -24.85
CA ASN A 452 21.37 11.83 -24.60
C ASN A 452 22.47 12.82 -24.16
N GLN A 453 23.64 12.36 -23.71
CA GLN A 453 24.80 13.24 -23.44
C GLN A 453 25.47 13.69 -24.74
N GLU A 454 25.53 12.84 -25.76
CA GLU A 454 26.01 13.22 -27.09
C GLU A 454 25.14 14.27 -27.79
N ASN A 455 23.88 14.47 -27.36
CA ASN A 455 23.07 15.61 -27.82
C ASN A 455 23.55 16.97 -27.29
N SER A 456 24.56 17.01 -26.40
CA SER A 456 25.15 18.27 -25.89
C SER A 456 26.30 18.80 -26.75
N THR A 457 26.85 18.00 -27.67
CA THR A 457 27.73 18.49 -28.75
C THR A 457 26.88 18.98 -29.92
N VAL A 458 26.81 20.29 -30.11
CA VAL A 458 26.20 20.91 -31.30
C VAL A 458 26.98 20.47 -32.55
N PRO A 459 26.32 20.01 -33.63
CA PRO A 459 27.01 19.63 -34.87
C PRO A 459 27.83 20.79 -35.44
N LEU A 460 29.14 20.56 -35.63
CA LEU A 460 30.11 21.59 -36.02
C LEU A 460 29.78 22.26 -37.37
N PHE A 461 29.01 21.58 -38.23
CA PHE A 461 28.48 22.10 -39.49
C PHE A 461 27.65 23.39 -39.34
N ILE A 462 26.91 23.56 -38.24
CA ILE A 462 26.10 24.77 -38.01
C ILE A 462 27.02 26.00 -37.82
N LEU A 463 28.20 25.79 -37.22
CA LEU A 463 29.19 26.85 -37.03
C LEU A 463 29.84 27.28 -38.36
N ILE A 464 30.09 26.31 -39.26
CA ILE A 464 30.71 26.57 -40.57
C ILE A 464 29.75 27.36 -41.49
N PHE A 465 28.45 27.06 -41.46
CA PHE A 465 27.47 27.78 -42.29
C PHE A 465 27.30 29.25 -41.87
N PHE A 466 27.27 29.53 -40.56
CA PHE A 466 27.11 30.89 -40.03
C PHE A 466 28.36 31.79 -40.17
N ILE A 467 29.55 31.22 -40.37
CA ILE A 467 30.79 32.00 -40.58
C ILE A 467 30.86 32.62 -42.00
N ARG A 468 30.05 32.15 -42.97
CA ARG A 468 30.16 32.55 -44.39
C ARG A 468 29.27 33.74 -44.80
N SER A 469 28.43 34.26 -43.91
CA SER A 469 27.58 35.44 -44.16
C SER A 469 27.89 36.56 -43.14
N GLY A 470 28.99 37.27 -43.36
CA GLY A 470 29.51 38.24 -42.39
C GLY A 470 28.71 39.54 -42.28
N SER A 471 28.07 39.77 -41.14
CA SER A 471 27.77 41.10 -40.60
C SER A 471 27.44 40.99 -39.11
N VAL A 472 28.06 41.84 -38.27
CA VAL A 472 27.99 41.74 -36.80
C VAL A 472 27.34 42.99 -36.21
N GLN A 473 26.30 42.81 -35.40
CA GLN A 473 25.95 43.71 -34.27
C GLN A 473 24.89 43.06 -33.35
N GLY A 474 25.04 43.21 -32.02
CA GLY A 474 23.88 43.22 -31.10
C GLY A 474 23.81 42.26 -29.90
N TRP A 475 24.54 41.14 -29.83
CA TRP A 475 24.28 40.09 -28.80
C TRP A 475 25.47 39.68 -27.91
N GLY A 476 26.09 40.65 -27.23
CA GLY A 476 27.19 40.40 -26.27
C GLY A 476 26.77 39.92 -24.86
N GLY A 477 25.47 39.85 -24.55
CA GLY A 477 24.99 39.80 -23.16
C GLY A 477 24.65 38.42 -22.56
N LEU A 478 24.59 37.33 -23.33
CA LEU A 478 23.88 36.10 -22.91
C LEU A 478 24.73 34.84 -22.73
N LEU A 479 25.99 34.83 -23.19
CA LEU A 479 26.82 33.62 -23.16
C LEU A 479 27.38 33.27 -21.76
N ASN A 480 27.45 34.25 -20.84
CA ASN A 480 28.18 34.12 -19.57
C ASN A 480 27.35 33.54 -18.40
N ILE A 481 26.02 33.41 -18.56
CA ILE A 481 25.13 32.93 -17.48
C ILE A 481 25.14 31.38 -17.38
N ASN A 482 25.13 30.68 -18.50
CA ASN A 482 24.99 29.21 -18.50
C ASN A 482 26.26 28.47 -18.02
N GLN A 483 27.46 29.01 -18.29
CA GLN A 483 28.70 28.39 -17.77
C GLN A 483 28.79 28.49 -16.24
N GLN A 484 28.44 29.63 -15.63
CA GLN A 484 28.47 29.77 -14.16
C GLN A 484 27.41 28.89 -13.46
N LEU A 485 26.19 28.78 -14.02
CA LEU A 485 25.16 27.88 -13.49
C LEU A 485 25.57 26.39 -13.54
N PHE A 486 26.34 25.98 -14.54
CA PHE A 486 26.86 24.61 -14.63
C PHE A 486 27.94 24.33 -13.58
N ILE A 487 28.85 25.28 -13.34
CA ILE A 487 29.89 25.18 -12.30
C ILE A 487 29.28 25.18 -10.89
N ALA A 488 28.26 26.01 -10.63
CA ALA A 488 27.54 26.03 -9.36
C ALA A 488 26.93 24.66 -9.02
N ARG A 489 26.17 24.07 -9.96
CA ARG A 489 25.55 22.73 -9.79
C ARG A 489 26.58 21.61 -9.58
N LYS A 490 27.81 21.75 -10.06
CA LYS A 490 28.90 20.78 -9.83
C LYS A 490 29.56 20.93 -8.45
N LYS A 491 29.45 22.09 -7.79
CA LYS A 491 29.90 22.31 -6.40
C LYS A 491 28.89 21.83 -5.35
N GLU A 492 27.59 22.07 -5.57
CA GLU A 492 26.52 21.63 -4.65
C GLU A 492 26.60 20.11 -4.37
N LYS A 493 26.80 19.31 -5.44
CA LYS A 493 26.78 17.85 -5.36
C LYS A 493 27.98 17.20 -4.66
N ARG A 494 29.09 17.93 -4.44
CA ARG A 494 30.27 17.42 -3.71
C ARG A 494 30.29 17.77 -2.23
N ARG A 495 29.24 18.40 -1.71
CA ARG A 495 29.15 18.84 -0.30
C ARG A 495 28.33 17.93 0.61
N VAL A 496 27.87 16.78 0.10
CA VAL A 496 27.00 15.82 0.80
C VAL A 496 27.72 14.50 1.14
N GLU A 497 28.90 14.23 0.56
CA GLU A 497 29.63 12.96 0.70
C GLU A 497 30.89 13.05 1.60
N VAL A 498 31.09 14.16 2.32
CA VAL A 498 32.26 14.38 3.20
C VAL A 498 31.85 14.94 4.57
N TYR A 499 30.91 14.25 5.23
CA TYR A 499 30.48 14.53 6.61
C TYR A 499 30.24 13.23 7.41
N TRP A 500 31.05 12.21 7.14
CA TRP A 500 30.99 10.88 7.78
C TRP A 500 32.36 10.32 8.22
N PHE A 501 33.39 11.18 8.28
CA PHE A 501 34.71 10.85 8.83
C PHE A 501 35.31 12.07 9.53
N ALA A 502 36.10 11.81 10.58
CA ALA A 502 36.83 12.76 11.42
C ALA A 502 35.98 13.79 12.21
N MET A 503 35.66 13.45 13.46
CA MET A 503 36.30 14.13 14.59
C MET A 503 36.17 13.33 15.90
N ASP A 504 37.15 12.46 16.13
CA ASP A 504 37.60 12.15 17.49
C ASP A 504 38.75 13.11 17.86
N ASN A 505 39.03 13.18 19.17
CA ASN A 505 40.28 13.66 19.80
C ASN A 505 40.55 15.18 19.96
N ILE A 506 40.87 15.50 21.22
CA ILE A 506 41.84 16.50 21.74
C ILE A 506 41.34 17.88 22.25
N ASN A 507 41.47 18.02 23.57
CA ASN A 507 41.47 19.21 24.48
C ASN A 507 42.75 20.08 24.20
N PRO A 508 43.03 21.31 24.76
CA PRO A 508 42.63 21.79 26.09
C PRO A 508 42.53 23.33 26.32
N GLN A 509 42.46 23.71 27.61
CA GLN A 509 42.90 24.98 28.25
C GLN A 509 42.03 26.26 28.23
N SER A 510 42.19 27.01 29.33
CA SER A 510 41.62 28.30 29.75
C SER A 510 42.79 29.29 30.01
N PRO A 511 42.65 30.56 30.49
CA PRO A 511 41.51 31.28 31.11
C PRO A 511 41.28 32.65 30.36
N PRO A 512 41.03 33.89 30.91
CA PRO A 512 40.89 34.43 32.27
C PRO A 512 39.51 35.07 32.59
N ARG A 513 39.45 36.37 32.94
CA ARG A 513 38.36 37.05 33.68
C ARG A 513 37.94 38.42 33.12
N ALA A 514 36.65 38.75 33.27
CA ALA A 514 36.10 39.95 33.95
C ALA A 514 34.65 39.59 34.39
N GLN A 515 34.13 39.86 35.60
CA GLN A 515 33.69 41.17 36.16
C GLN A 515 32.72 41.93 35.24
N GLU A 516 31.54 42.43 35.68
CA GLU A 516 30.88 42.49 37.01
C GLU A 516 29.37 42.83 36.80
N GLN A 517 28.37 42.37 37.57
CA GLN A 517 27.74 43.06 38.72
C GLN A 517 26.43 42.33 39.19
N SER A 518 25.89 42.76 40.34
CA SER A 518 24.57 42.41 40.95
C SER A 518 24.13 43.61 41.84
N PRO A 519 23.07 43.63 42.71
CA PRO A 519 22.00 42.67 43.05
C PRO A 519 20.61 43.41 42.91
N PRO A 520 19.56 43.42 43.80
CA PRO A 520 19.23 42.61 44.99
C PRO A 520 17.74 42.17 45.24
N LYS A 521 17.63 41.00 45.90
CA LYS A 521 16.88 40.66 47.14
C LYS A 521 15.47 41.25 47.44
N THR A 522 14.54 40.36 47.81
CA THR A 522 13.79 40.27 49.10
C THR A 522 13.19 38.85 49.23
N GLY A 523 12.82 38.30 50.41
CA GLY A 523 13.10 38.71 51.79
C GLY A 523 12.00 38.29 52.81
N GLY A 524 12.22 37.26 53.63
CA GLY A 524 11.33 36.78 54.73
C GLY A 524 10.35 35.66 54.29
N SER A 525 9.97 34.63 55.08
CA SER A 525 9.68 34.43 56.53
C SER A 525 8.34 35.02 57.01
N GLY A 526 7.44 34.33 57.71
CA GLY A 526 7.36 32.90 58.11
C GLY A 526 6.54 32.69 59.42
N GLY A 527 6.08 31.45 59.69
CA GLY A 527 5.65 30.99 61.04
C GLY A 527 4.15 30.86 61.34
N GLY A 528 3.81 29.90 62.23
CA GLY A 528 2.52 29.77 62.95
C GLY A 528 1.32 29.16 62.17
N GLY A 529 0.50 28.22 62.69
CA GLY A 529 0.58 27.42 63.92
C GLY A 529 -0.55 27.67 64.93
N GLY A 530 -1.60 26.84 64.93
CA GLY A 530 -2.67 26.85 65.96
C GLY A 530 -3.95 26.11 65.56
N GLY A 531 -4.39 25.12 66.35
CA GLY A 531 -5.53 24.24 66.00
C GLY A 531 -6.87 24.55 66.71
N GLY A 532 -7.90 23.75 66.44
CA GLY A 532 -9.23 23.85 67.07
C GLY A 532 -10.02 22.52 67.06
N LYS A 533 -10.83 22.27 68.10
CA LYS A 533 -11.62 21.03 68.32
C LYS A 533 -13.12 21.31 68.49
N LYS A 534 -14.00 20.41 68.01
CA LYS A 534 -15.30 19.92 68.60
C LYS A 534 -16.05 19.02 67.58
N LYS A 535 -16.52 17.80 67.91
CA LYS A 535 -17.74 17.37 68.68
C LYS A 535 -19.07 17.53 67.90
N GLU A 536 -20.07 16.63 67.94
CA GLU A 536 -20.23 15.27 68.51
C GLU A 536 -21.55 14.58 68.05
N ARG A 537 -21.65 13.23 68.14
CA ARG A 537 -22.89 12.38 68.27
C ARG A 537 -23.90 12.36 67.07
N ARG A 538 -24.63 11.27 66.78
CA ARG A 538 -25.31 10.25 67.65
C ARG A 538 -25.16 8.79 67.17
N LYS A 539 -25.70 7.82 67.94
CA LYS A 539 -25.69 6.35 67.73
C LYS A 539 -27.07 5.69 67.94
N SER A 540 -27.35 4.61 67.19
CA SER A 540 -28.24 3.46 67.48
C SER A 540 -28.04 2.43 66.33
N GLY A 541 -27.88 1.10 66.47
CA GLY A 541 -28.08 0.16 67.58
C GLY A 541 -29.51 -0.43 67.55
N ARG A 542 -29.80 -1.74 67.49
CA ARG A 542 -29.08 -3.04 67.73
C ARG A 542 -29.46 -4.09 66.62
N LYS A 543 -29.15 -5.41 66.61
CA LYS A 543 -28.63 -6.38 67.61
C LYS A 543 -27.54 -7.37 67.08
N SER A 544 -27.94 -8.57 66.61
CA SER A 544 -27.16 -9.82 66.40
C SER A 544 -28.07 -10.87 65.70
N GLU A 545 -27.77 -12.15 65.45
CA GLU A 545 -26.69 -13.12 65.77
C GLU A 545 -26.23 -13.82 64.44
N THR A 546 -24.93 -14.00 64.15
CA THR A 546 -24.10 -15.22 64.41
C THR A 546 -24.82 -16.54 64.07
N LEU A 547 -24.46 -17.19 62.96
CA LEU A 547 -23.39 -18.20 62.80
C LEU A 547 -23.75 -19.57 63.40
N ASP A 548 -23.62 -20.62 62.58
CA ASP A 548 -23.10 -21.91 63.02
C ASP A 548 -22.40 -22.61 61.84
N ASP A 549 -21.49 -23.52 62.17
CA ASP A 549 -20.44 -24.06 61.29
C ASP A 549 -20.71 -25.54 60.89
N ILE A 550 -19.65 -26.20 60.40
CA ILE A 550 -19.43 -27.67 60.37
C ILE A 550 -19.73 -28.37 59.04
N SER A 551 -18.61 -28.62 58.37
CA SER A 551 -18.35 -29.57 57.30
C SER A 551 -18.59 -31.04 57.68
N VAL A 552 -18.64 -31.93 56.68
CA VAL A 552 -17.63 -33.01 56.49
C VAL A 552 -17.92 -33.79 55.19
N SER A 553 -16.84 -34.25 54.55
CA SER A 553 -16.85 -35.01 53.29
C SER A 553 -16.86 -36.54 53.54
N PRO A 554 -16.44 -37.39 52.59
CA PRO A 554 -17.26 -37.95 51.52
C PRO A 554 -17.40 -39.49 51.65
N ASN A 555 -18.13 -40.14 50.73
CA ASN A 555 -17.65 -41.44 50.24
C ASN A 555 -18.19 -41.86 48.86
N SER A 556 -17.51 -42.83 48.24
CA SER A 556 -17.83 -43.39 46.93
C SER A 556 -18.76 -44.59 47.00
N ASN A 557 -19.51 -44.85 45.91
CA ASN A 557 -19.27 -46.03 45.05
C ASN A 557 -20.22 -46.06 43.84
N SER A 558 -19.77 -46.69 42.77
CA SER A 558 -20.60 -47.10 41.62
C SER A 558 -21.10 -48.53 41.78
N PRO A 559 -22.09 -48.92 40.98
CA PRO A 559 -22.06 -50.25 40.37
C PRO A 559 -22.24 -50.20 38.84
N GLN A 560 -21.93 -51.33 38.19
CA GLN A 560 -22.00 -51.50 36.73
C GLN A 560 -23.39 -51.99 36.28
N GLY A 561 -23.69 -51.84 34.98
CA GLY A 561 -25.00 -52.19 34.40
C GLY A 561 -25.03 -53.46 33.54
N GLN A 562 -26.24 -53.80 33.12
CA GLN A 562 -26.62 -54.82 32.12
C GLN A 562 -27.95 -54.38 31.45
N LYS A 563 -28.43 -54.94 30.32
CA LYS A 563 -27.84 -55.43 29.07
C LYS A 563 -29.02 -56.00 28.23
N GLU A 564 -29.35 -55.48 27.05
CA GLU A 564 -30.13 -56.11 25.95
C GLU A 564 -30.32 -55.04 24.83
N THR A 565 -30.09 -55.19 23.51
CA THR A 565 -29.91 -56.26 22.50
C THR A 565 -31.20 -56.97 22.02
N SER A 566 -31.54 -57.10 20.73
CA SER A 566 -31.08 -56.51 19.44
C SER A 566 -31.86 -57.12 18.23
N VAL A 567 -31.56 -56.70 16.96
CA VAL A 567 -31.61 -57.48 15.65
C VAL A 567 -32.66 -57.11 14.55
N ILE A 568 -32.14 -56.58 13.41
CA ILE A 568 -32.43 -56.80 11.94
C ILE A 568 -33.88 -56.76 11.36
N GLY A 569 -34.08 -56.25 10.11
CA GLY A 569 -35.34 -56.47 9.36
C GLY A 569 -35.64 -55.74 8.01
N ASP A 570 -34.71 -55.66 7.05
CA ASP A 570 -34.77 -54.95 5.73
C ASP A 570 -35.98 -55.07 4.75
N ILE A 571 -36.04 -54.11 3.78
CA ILE A 571 -36.65 -54.12 2.39
C ILE A 571 -38.05 -53.48 2.09
N LYS A 572 -38.18 -52.97 0.84
CA LYS A 572 -39.24 -52.18 0.10
C LYS A 572 -40.39 -53.09 -0.48
N PRO A 573 -41.48 -52.67 -1.22
CA PRO A 573 -41.63 -51.50 -2.15
C PRO A 573 -43.02 -50.87 -2.55
N GLU A 574 -42.96 -49.78 -3.35
CA GLU A 574 -43.77 -49.34 -4.54
C GLU A 574 -45.32 -49.05 -4.61
N LYS A 575 -45.64 -47.88 -5.24
CA LYS A 575 -46.69 -47.57 -6.27
C LYS A 575 -48.21 -47.54 -5.87
N LYS A 576 -49.18 -46.91 -6.58
CA LYS A 576 -49.24 -46.16 -7.88
C LYS A 576 -50.48 -45.20 -8.02
N ASP A 577 -50.56 -44.50 -9.16
CA ASP A 577 -51.74 -44.04 -9.96
C ASP A 577 -52.30 -42.60 -9.88
N ASP A 578 -53.00 -42.21 -10.97
CA ASP A 578 -53.21 -40.84 -11.48
C ASP A 578 -54.67 -40.33 -11.40
N GLN A 579 -54.89 -39.00 -11.47
CA GLN A 579 -55.74 -38.40 -12.54
C GLN A 579 -55.75 -36.85 -12.63
N SER A 580 -56.17 -36.39 -13.80
CA SER A 580 -56.21 -35.03 -14.40
C SER A 580 -57.18 -34.00 -13.77
N HIS A 581 -56.86 -32.70 -13.90
CA HIS A 581 -57.52 -31.81 -14.90
C HIS A 581 -56.85 -30.42 -15.03
N SER A 582 -57.29 -29.60 -15.99
CA SER A 582 -56.71 -28.28 -16.32
C SER A 582 -57.78 -27.24 -16.71
N ARG A 583 -57.47 -25.95 -16.48
CA ARG A 583 -58.33 -24.76 -16.75
C ARG A 583 -59.56 -24.72 -15.81
N GLN A 584 -60.28 -23.60 -15.62
CA GLN A 584 -60.37 -22.36 -16.42
C GLN A 584 -60.59 -21.11 -15.52
N GLU A 585 -60.80 -19.94 -16.13
CA GLU A 585 -60.89 -18.62 -15.49
C GLU A 585 -62.30 -18.27 -14.96
N SER A 586 -62.40 -17.07 -14.36
CA SER A 586 -63.59 -16.18 -14.27
C SER A 586 -64.53 -16.21 -13.05
N HIS A 587 -64.28 -15.24 -12.17
CA HIS A 587 -65.23 -14.17 -11.74
C HIS A 587 -66.43 -14.42 -10.78
N VAL A 588 -66.78 -13.31 -10.10
CA VAL A 588 -67.99 -13.01 -9.30
C VAL A 588 -68.06 -13.68 -7.92
N LEU A 589 -68.41 -13.02 -6.82
CA LEU A 589 -68.20 -11.67 -6.25
C LEU A 589 -68.86 -11.62 -4.85
N GLN A 590 -68.84 -10.46 -4.17
CA GLN A 590 -69.50 -10.14 -2.89
C GLN A 590 -68.79 -10.68 -1.63
N ASP A 591 -68.65 -9.93 -0.52
CA ASP A 591 -69.08 -8.53 -0.33
C ASP A 591 -68.25 -7.70 0.69
N LYS A 592 -68.12 -6.40 0.36
CA LYS A 592 -67.95 -5.22 1.24
C LYS A 592 -67.02 -5.29 2.47
N SER A 593 -65.88 -4.61 2.35
CA SER A 593 -65.80 -3.23 2.89
C SER A 593 -64.75 -2.40 2.12
N ASN A 594 -65.16 -1.27 1.56
CA ASN A 594 -64.37 -0.52 0.57
C ASN A 594 -63.70 0.72 1.17
N VAL A 595 -62.39 0.89 0.94
CA VAL A 595 -61.78 2.17 0.50
C VAL A 595 -60.62 1.81 -0.43
N GLU A 596 -60.68 2.23 -1.70
CA GLU A 596 -59.60 2.03 -2.69
C GLU A 596 -59.47 3.23 -3.65
N PRO A 597 -58.31 3.39 -4.34
CA PRO A 597 -57.99 4.57 -5.16
C PRO A 597 -58.31 4.36 -6.65
N LEU A 598 -57.96 5.33 -7.51
CA LEU A 598 -57.21 5.06 -8.76
C LEU A 598 -56.67 6.34 -9.43
N SER A 599 -55.88 6.16 -10.49
CA SER A 599 -55.00 7.14 -11.13
C SER A 599 -55.68 8.03 -12.20
N MET A 600 -54.99 9.10 -12.63
CA MET A 600 -54.66 9.29 -14.06
C MET A 600 -53.61 10.38 -14.36
N LYS A 601 -52.66 10.00 -15.24
CA LYS A 601 -51.88 10.83 -16.20
C LYS A 601 -50.94 11.94 -15.68
N PRO A 602 -49.90 12.32 -16.47
CA PRO A 602 -48.89 13.30 -16.07
C PRO A 602 -49.32 14.75 -16.39
N SER A 603 -48.89 15.68 -15.55
CA SER A 603 -48.87 17.12 -15.80
C SER A 603 -47.50 17.70 -15.44
N GLU A 604 -47.19 18.87 -15.98
CA GLU A 604 -45.99 19.64 -15.65
C GLU A 604 -46.15 20.37 -14.29
N ASP A 605 -45.29 21.34 -13.98
CA ASP A 605 -45.34 22.22 -12.79
C ASP A 605 -45.11 21.59 -11.38
N GLN A 606 -43.93 21.00 -11.15
CA GLN A 606 -43.27 21.05 -9.80
C GLN A 606 -41.75 21.34 -9.83
N THR A 607 -41.22 21.81 -10.96
CA THR A 607 -39.76 22.05 -11.13
C THR A 607 -39.32 23.47 -10.74
N GLU A 608 -40.23 24.45 -10.74
CA GLU A 608 -39.87 25.87 -10.60
C GLU A 608 -39.52 26.30 -9.17
N ASP A 609 -40.27 25.87 -8.14
CA ASP A 609 -40.08 26.36 -6.76
C ASP A 609 -38.71 26.04 -6.15
N LYS A 610 -38.11 24.90 -6.52
CA LYS A 610 -36.74 24.53 -6.11
C LYS A 610 -35.68 25.36 -6.86
N ILE A 611 -35.98 25.80 -8.08
CA ILE A 611 -35.16 26.74 -8.85
C ILE A 611 -35.30 28.17 -8.29
N GLN A 612 -36.48 28.54 -7.77
CA GLN A 612 -36.71 29.87 -7.20
C GLN A 612 -35.92 30.06 -5.88
N LYS A 613 -36.03 29.13 -4.93
CA LYS A 613 -35.28 29.19 -3.65
C LYS A 613 -33.76 29.19 -3.83
N SER A 614 -33.22 28.47 -4.82
CA SER A 614 -31.78 28.50 -5.10
C SER A 614 -31.30 29.84 -5.69
N LYS A 615 -32.13 30.54 -6.47
CA LYS A 615 -31.85 31.88 -6.99
C LYS A 615 -31.93 32.98 -5.92
N GLU A 616 -32.81 32.85 -4.92
CA GLU A 616 -32.89 33.83 -3.83
C GLU A 616 -31.67 33.78 -2.90
N ILE A 617 -31.19 32.58 -2.55
CA ILE A 617 -29.98 32.41 -1.74
C ILE A 617 -28.77 33.06 -2.45
N GLN A 618 -28.63 32.87 -3.77
CA GLN A 618 -27.56 33.53 -4.55
C GLN A 618 -27.72 35.06 -4.62
N LYS A 619 -28.95 35.60 -4.63
CA LYS A 619 -29.19 37.05 -4.56
C LYS A 619 -28.86 37.65 -3.19
N GLN A 620 -29.06 36.93 -2.09
CA GLN A 620 -28.71 37.42 -0.75
C GLN A 620 -27.18 37.51 -0.55
N VAL A 621 -26.42 36.52 -1.05
CA VAL A 621 -24.94 36.51 -0.99
C VAL A 621 -24.31 37.66 -1.80
N GLN A 622 -24.98 38.17 -2.84
CA GLN A 622 -24.52 39.34 -3.60
C GLN A 622 -24.93 40.69 -2.98
N LYS A 623 -25.70 40.71 -1.88
CA LYS A 623 -26.20 41.95 -1.27
C LYS A 623 -25.41 42.40 -0.03
N THR A 624 -24.72 41.48 0.65
CA THR A 624 -23.92 41.76 1.87
C THR A 624 -22.51 42.32 1.59
N THR A 625 -22.13 42.54 0.32
CA THR A 625 -20.81 43.06 -0.09
C THR A 625 -20.86 44.44 -0.75
N LYS A 626 -21.89 45.25 -0.46
CA LYS A 626 -21.99 46.64 -0.95
C LYS A 626 -22.04 47.74 0.11
N ASP A 627 -22.44 47.46 1.34
CA ASP A 627 -22.66 48.48 2.36
C ASP A 627 -21.50 48.56 3.39
N LYS A 628 -20.28 48.86 2.91
CA LYS A 628 -19.16 49.37 3.75
C LYS A 628 -17.91 49.82 2.97
N GLU A 629 -18.03 50.88 2.18
CA GLU A 629 -16.95 51.87 2.01
C GLU A 629 -17.52 53.15 1.39
N GLY A 630 -17.29 54.30 2.03
CA GLY A 630 -17.81 55.60 1.61
C GLY A 630 -16.78 56.70 1.78
N ASN A 631 -16.74 57.63 0.81
CA ASN A 631 -15.82 58.77 0.71
C ASN A 631 -14.31 58.46 0.70
N LEU A 632 -13.70 58.57 -0.49
CA LEU A 632 -12.85 59.74 -0.80
C LEU A 632 -12.58 59.84 -2.32
N GLN A 633 -12.48 61.09 -2.81
CA GLN A 633 -12.07 61.46 -4.18
C GLN A 633 -10.54 61.56 -4.25
N SER A 634 -9.84 61.46 -5.39
CA SER A 634 -10.20 61.02 -6.76
C SER A 634 -8.93 60.86 -7.58
N ASP A 635 -8.82 59.84 -8.45
CA ASP A 635 -7.80 59.77 -9.51
C ASP A 635 -8.24 58.73 -10.58
N PRO A 636 -7.84 58.84 -11.87
CA PRO A 636 -8.34 57.96 -12.93
C PRO A 636 -7.70 56.55 -12.89
N PRO A 637 -8.43 55.49 -13.31
CA PRO A 637 -7.95 54.11 -13.19
C PRO A 637 -6.84 53.78 -14.19
N LYS A 638 -5.62 53.54 -13.67
CA LYS A 638 -4.45 53.11 -14.46
C LYS A 638 -4.69 51.76 -15.14
N SER A 639 -4.09 51.59 -16.32
CA SER A 639 -4.35 50.43 -17.19
C SER A 639 -3.77 49.12 -16.64
N LYS A 640 -4.31 47.98 -17.13
CA LYS A 640 -3.79 46.63 -16.81
C LYS A 640 -2.29 46.44 -17.11
N LYS A 641 -1.70 47.21 -18.04
CA LYS A 641 -0.25 47.17 -18.32
C LYS A 641 0.56 47.89 -17.22
N GLU A 642 0.09 49.02 -16.73
CA GLU A 642 0.78 49.81 -15.70
C GLU A 642 0.77 49.09 -14.34
N LEU A 643 -0.37 48.50 -13.96
CA LEU A 643 -0.48 47.67 -12.74
C LEU A 643 0.46 46.45 -12.78
N ALA A 644 0.74 45.89 -13.96
CA ALA A 644 1.72 44.82 -14.13
C ALA A 644 3.17 45.34 -14.04
N ALA A 645 3.45 46.53 -14.58
CA ALA A 645 4.76 47.18 -14.48
C ALA A 645 5.09 47.60 -13.04
N GLU A 646 4.13 48.14 -12.29
CA GLU A 646 4.31 48.52 -10.89
C GLU A 646 4.56 47.30 -9.99
N ARG A 647 3.83 46.19 -10.22
CA ARG A 647 4.08 44.90 -9.53
C ARG A 647 5.49 44.36 -9.82
N ARG A 648 6.02 44.52 -11.03
CA ARG A 648 7.43 44.19 -11.34
C ARG A 648 8.41 45.10 -10.58
N LYS A 649 8.22 46.42 -10.64
CA LYS A 649 9.07 47.38 -9.89
C LYS A 649 9.09 47.09 -8.38
N LYS A 650 7.96 46.75 -7.77
CA LYS A 650 7.89 46.34 -6.35
C LYS A 650 8.62 45.02 -6.07
N GLN A 651 8.56 44.02 -6.96
CA GLN A 651 9.36 42.79 -6.82
C GLN A 651 10.87 43.02 -7.01
N GLU A 652 11.28 43.92 -7.91
CA GLU A 652 12.69 44.24 -8.14
C GLU A 652 13.28 45.05 -6.99
N ALA A 653 12.55 46.03 -6.44
CA ALA A 653 12.94 46.75 -5.23
C ALA A 653 13.12 45.80 -4.02
N GLN A 654 12.21 44.83 -3.84
CA GLN A 654 12.35 43.80 -2.79
C GLN A 654 13.53 42.85 -3.02
N ARG A 655 13.96 42.62 -4.27
CA ARG A 655 15.18 41.86 -4.58
C ARG A 655 16.45 42.66 -4.30
N ALA A 656 16.48 43.95 -4.67
CA ALA A 656 17.60 44.84 -4.38
C ALA A 656 17.86 44.97 -2.87
N ALA A 657 16.82 45.28 -2.09
CA ALA A 657 16.92 45.38 -0.62
C ALA A 657 17.37 44.06 0.06
N LYS A 658 17.09 42.91 -0.55
CA LYS A 658 17.58 41.60 -0.07
C LYS A 658 19.06 41.36 -0.42
N GLN A 659 19.53 41.85 -1.57
CA GLN A 659 20.94 41.78 -1.96
C GLN A 659 21.83 42.73 -1.15
N GLU A 660 21.35 43.94 -0.81
CA GLU A 660 22.09 44.86 0.08
C GLU A 660 22.29 44.27 1.49
N ARG A 661 21.25 43.62 2.04
CA ARG A 661 21.36 42.91 3.34
C ARG A 661 22.38 41.77 3.31
N GLN A 662 22.64 41.15 2.16
CA GLN A 662 23.64 40.10 2.00
C GLN A 662 25.06 40.64 1.71
N ARG A 663 25.21 41.94 1.38
CA ARG A 663 26.52 42.57 1.14
C ARG A 663 27.22 43.10 2.39
N LYS A 664 26.54 43.15 3.54
CA LYS A 664 27.09 43.69 4.80
C LYS A 664 27.71 42.65 5.76
N SER A 665 27.79 41.37 5.38
CA SER A 665 28.14 40.28 6.29
C SER A 665 29.40 39.47 5.89
N GLN A 666 30.32 40.06 5.12
CA GLN A 666 31.65 39.47 4.89
C GLN A 666 32.68 40.52 4.43
N GLY A 667 33.64 40.80 5.30
CA GLY A 667 34.82 41.62 5.07
C GLY A 667 35.81 41.38 6.22
N GLY A 668 37.07 41.09 5.92
CA GLY A 668 38.07 40.62 6.89
C GLY A 668 39.15 39.79 6.17
N ASP A 669 40.42 40.19 6.31
CA ASP A 669 41.41 40.02 5.24
C ASP A 669 42.29 38.74 5.22
N ALA A 670 42.49 38.27 3.99
CA ALA A 670 43.74 37.87 3.33
C ALA A 670 44.98 37.28 4.09
N ARG A 671 45.33 36.03 3.69
CA ARG A 671 46.65 35.58 3.14
C ARG A 671 47.92 35.61 4.04
N PRO A 672 49.09 35.05 3.60
CA PRO A 672 49.39 34.18 2.43
C PRO A 672 50.18 32.86 2.71
N ALA A 673 50.09 31.89 1.77
CA ALA A 673 51.11 30.97 1.21
C ALA A 673 52.22 30.31 2.10
N LYS A 674 52.63 29.05 1.90
CA LYS A 674 53.29 28.50 0.68
C LYS A 674 53.38 26.95 0.64
N THR A 675 53.69 26.44 -0.57
CA THR A 675 54.41 25.18 -0.96
C THR A 675 55.17 24.41 0.16
N THR A 676 55.29 23.07 0.19
CA THR A 676 55.54 22.05 -0.88
C THR A 676 54.88 20.67 -0.56
N ASP A 677 55.03 19.54 -1.28
CA ASP A 677 54.83 19.24 -2.74
C ASP A 677 54.43 17.75 -3.01
N ALA A 678 55.35 16.78 -3.22
CA ALA A 678 55.05 15.41 -3.71
C ALA A 678 56.10 14.29 -3.35
N VAL A 679 56.07 13.14 -4.07
CA VAL A 679 56.89 11.86 -4.00
C VAL A 679 56.11 10.69 -3.32
N ASP A 680 55.62 9.64 -4.00
CA ASP A 680 56.24 8.46 -4.70
C ASP A 680 56.62 7.29 -3.74
N ALA A 681 56.64 5.99 -4.11
CA ALA A 681 56.37 5.27 -5.38
C ALA A 681 56.05 3.76 -5.18
N ASP A 682 55.36 3.14 -6.17
CA ASP A 682 55.49 1.75 -6.77
C ASP A 682 55.70 0.51 -5.82
N THR A 683 55.75 -0.80 -6.20
CA THR A 683 55.84 -1.54 -7.47
C THR A 683 55.02 -2.86 -7.47
N LYS A 684 54.70 -3.37 -8.67
CA LYS A 684 53.95 -4.63 -8.92
C LYS A 684 54.86 -5.88 -9.04
N LYS A 685 54.35 -7.10 -8.76
CA LYS A 685 54.09 -8.15 -9.81
C LYS A 685 53.54 -9.52 -9.32
N LYS A 686 53.00 -10.29 -10.28
CA LYS A 686 52.34 -11.62 -10.21
C LYS A 686 53.32 -12.80 -10.24
N LYS A 687 52.87 -14.00 -9.83
CA LYS A 687 53.05 -15.28 -10.57
C LYS A 687 51.94 -16.32 -10.22
N LYS A 688 51.95 -17.50 -10.86
CA LYS A 688 50.87 -18.53 -10.90
C LYS A 688 51.46 -19.92 -11.31
N LYS A 689 50.67 -21.03 -11.23
CA LYS A 689 50.95 -22.47 -11.57
C LYS A 689 51.41 -23.35 -10.37
N GLU A 690 51.24 -24.68 -10.29
CA GLU A 690 50.58 -25.73 -11.14
C GLU A 690 50.13 -26.98 -10.30
N ASP A 691 49.65 -28.08 -10.91
CA ASP A 691 48.86 -29.18 -10.29
C ASP A 691 49.53 -30.57 -10.08
N SER A 692 49.14 -31.28 -9.00
CA SER A 692 49.01 -32.78 -8.85
C SER A 692 50.27 -33.69 -8.83
N PRO A 693 50.23 -35.03 -8.53
CA PRO A 693 49.24 -35.92 -7.83
C PRO A 693 49.85 -36.90 -6.74
N ASN A 694 49.10 -37.95 -6.32
CA ASN A 694 49.49 -39.23 -5.62
C ASN A 694 49.73 -39.25 -4.07
N VAL A 695 49.60 -40.37 -3.31
CA VAL A 695 48.68 -41.56 -3.29
C VAL A 695 48.89 -42.44 -2.00
N ALA A 696 47.85 -43.08 -1.45
CA ALA A 696 47.85 -44.13 -0.37
C ALA A 696 48.43 -43.75 1.03
N SER A 697 48.18 -44.41 2.18
CA SER A 697 47.24 -45.45 2.69
C SER A 697 46.84 -45.05 4.16
N ASP A 698 45.98 -45.67 5.00
CA ASP A 698 45.64 -47.09 5.30
C ASP A 698 44.20 -47.25 5.89
N GLU A 699 43.85 -48.44 6.42
CA GLU A 699 42.47 -48.93 6.63
C GLU A 699 41.87 -48.85 8.06
N LYS A 700 40.51 -48.91 8.11
CA LYS A 700 39.65 -49.46 9.20
C LYS A 700 39.62 -48.67 10.54
N GLU A 701 38.63 -48.84 11.43
CA GLU A 701 37.51 -49.81 11.54
C GLU A 701 36.11 -49.14 11.53
N LYS A 702 35.05 -49.96 11.39
CA LYS A 702 33.71 -49.65 11.91
C LYS A 702 33.58 -50.27 13.29
N ASP A 703 33.03 -49.55 14.26
CA ASP A 703 32.25 -50.19 15.32
C ASP A 703 31.03 -49.33 15.68
N SER A 704 29.94 -49.98 16.09
CA SER A 704 28.61 -49.35 16.17
C SER A 704 28.14 -49.17 17.61
N LYS A 705 27.92 -47.91 18.02
CA LYS A 705 27.07 -47.57 19.15
C LYS A 705 25.98 -46.58 18.73
N GLU A 706 24.76 -47.08 18.69
CA GLU A 706 23.58 -46.26 18.49
C GLU A 706 23.26 -45.45 19.76
N THR A 707 23.72 -44.21 19.78
CA THR A 707 22.96 -43.13 20.41
C THR A 707 22.47 -42.22 19.31
N SER A 708 21.16 -42.24 19.03
CA SER A 708 20.55 -41.46 17.97
C SER A 708 20.56 -39.97 18.29
N GLU A 709 21.58 -39.26 17.80
CA GLU A 709 21.59 -37.80 17.75
C GLU A 709 20.53 -37.32 16.75
N ILE A 710 19.29 -37.16 17.22
CA ILE A 710 18.20 -36.54 16.46
C ILE A 710 18.65 -35.12 16.07
N SER A 711 18.69 -34.84 14.78
CA SER A 711 19.33 -33.63 14.30
C SER A 711 18.48 -32.38 14.56
N GLU A 712 19.15 -31.23 14.69
CA GLU A 712 18.52 -29.92 14.90
C GLU A 712 17.53 -29.54 13.77
N LYS A 713 17.60 -30.21 12.62
CA LYS A 713 16.72 -30.02 11.45
C LYS A 713 15.42 -30.82 11.53
N GLU A 714 15.49 -32.11 11.86
CA GLU A 714 14.31 -33.00 11.90
C GLU A 714 13.28 -32.51 12.93
N ILE A 715 13.75 -31.88 14.00
CA ILE A 715 12.90 -31.24 15.00
C ILE A 715 12.23 -29.98 14.41
N LEU A 716 12.93 -29.16 13.62
CA LEU A 716 12.36 -27.93 13.04
C LEU A 716 11.23 -28.22 12.03
N GLU A 717 11.34 -29.28 11.23
CA GLU A 717 10.35 -29.65 10.20
C GLU A 717 9.00 -30.13 10.78
N THR A 718 8.90 -30.33 12.11
CA THR A 718 7.65 -30.69 12.81
C THR A 718 7.07 -29.56 13.67
N MET A 719 7.64 -28.35 13.61
CA MET A 719 7.32 -27.23 14.53
C MET A 719 6.69 -25.99 13.88
N THR A 720 6.63 -25.92 12.55
CA THR A 720 6.07 -24.77 11.84
C THR A 720 4.55 -24.89 11.68
N PRO A 721 3.76 -23.84 11.98
CA PRO A 721 2.34 -23.84 11.67
C PRO A 721 2.10 -23.77 10.16
N ASP A 722 1.42 -24.78 9.59
CA ASP A 722 1.08 -24.87 8.15
C ASP A 722 0.17 -23.74 7.62
N VAL A 723 -0.32 -22.85 8.50
CA VAL A 723 -1.11 -21.68 8.08
C VAL A 723 -0.17 -20.63 7.48
N GLU A 724 -0.18 -20.50 6.15
CA GLU A 724 0.71 -19.64 5.35
C GLU A 724 0.97 -18.24 5.96
N LEU A 725 -0.09 -17.55 6.41
CA LEU A 725 -0.03 -16.21 7.04
C LEU A 725 0.70 -16.16 8.39
N PHE A 726 0.86 -17.29 9.07
CA PHE A 726 1.46 -17.40 10.41
C PHE A 726 2.73 -18.26 10.43
N SER A 727 3.18 -18.76 9.28
CA SER A 727 4.38 -19.60 9.10
C SER A 727 5.68 -18.96 9.63
N HIS A 728 5.73 -17.64 9.79
CA HIS A 728 6.85 -16.91 10.40
C HIS A 728 6.80 -16.85 11.94
N LEU A 729 5.67 -17.22 12.55
CA LEU A 729 5.55 -17.45 13.99
C LEU A 729 5.86 -18.92 14.29
N LYS A 730 6.50 -19.18 15.43
CA LYS A 730 6.80 -20.55 15.87
C LYS A 730 5.79 -21.02 16.90
N LEU A 731 5.49 -22.31 16.86
CA LEU A 731 4.60 -22.96 17.81
C LEU A 731 5.31 -23.12 19.17
N ASN A 732 4.70 -22.71 20.28
CA ASN A 732 5.21 -23.06 21.60
C ASN A 732 4.88 -24.53 21.91
N LEU A 733 5.88 -25.32 22.26
CA LEU A 733 5.69 -26.75 22.58
C LEU A 733 5.13 -26.97 24.00
N THR A 734 4.22 -27.95 24.11
CA THR A 734 3.78 -28.50 25.39
C THR A 734 4.82 -29.42 26.03
N TYR A 735 4.53 -29.88 27.26
CA TYR A 735 5.49 -30.45 28.21
C TYR A 735 6.22 -31.74 27.78
N ALA A 736 5.67 -32.54 26.87
CA ALA A 736 6.14 -33.90 26.63
C ALA A 736 7.52 -34.00 25.91
N PRO A 737 7.84 -33.22 24.86
CA PRO A 737 9.17 -33.26 24.25
C PRO A 737 10.22 -32.53 25.07
N LEU A 738 9.83 -31.46 25.78
CA LEU A 738 10.70 -30.59 26.60
C LEU A 738 11.68 -31.37 27.49
N ILE A 739 11.21 -32.43 28.16
CA ILE A 739 12.04 -33.26 29.07
C ILE A 739 13.22 -33.91 28.34
N LYS A 740 13.05 -34.34 27.07
CA LYS A 740 14.11 -35.01 26.29
C LYS A 740 15.29 -34.09 25.96
N PHE A 741 15.06 -32.78 25.95
CA PHE A 741 16.05 -31.77 25.56
C PHE A 741 16.77 -31.11 26.74
N ILE A 742 16.33 -31.34 27.99
CA ILE A 742 16.99 -30.81 29.18
C ILE A 742 18.49 -31.21 29.27
N PRO A 743 18.91 -32.46 28.97
CA PRO A 743 20.32 -32.86 29.07
C PRO A 743 21.27 -32.18 28.07
N ILE A 744 20.73 -31.67 26.95
CA ILE A 744 21.52 -31.02 25.88
C ILE A 744 21.93 -29.59 26.30
N LEU A 745 21.14 -28.96 27.18
CA LEU A 745 21.31 -27.57 27.57
C LEU A 745 22.11 -27.45 28.87
N LYS A 746 23.39 -27.07 28.72
CA LYS A 746 24.27 -26.70 29.83
C LYS A 746 23.88 -25.33 30.44
N PHE A 747 22.76 -25.31 31.16
CA PHE A 747 22.37 -24.17 32.01
C PHE A 747 23.38 -23.95 33.12
N SER A 748 23.67 -22.69 33.42
CA SER A 748 24.50 -22.31 34.56
C SER A 748 23.70 -22.32 35.88
N HIS A 749 22.36 -22.19 35.85
CA HIS A 749 21.54 -22.09 37.07
C HIS A 749 20.23 -22.95 37.07
N PRO A 750 19.94 -23.73 38.14
CA PRO A 750 18.76 -24.62 38.22
C PRO A 750 17.37 -23.95 38.30
N ASP A 751 17.25 -22.67 38.66
CA ASP A 751 15.96 -21.96 38.59
C ASP A 751 15.63 -21.47 37.17
N THR A 752 16.64 -21.22 36.33
CA THR A 752 16.47 -20.81 34.91
C THR A 752 15.69 -21.88 34.14
N VAL A 753 16.20 -23.12 34.13
CA VAL A 753 15.55 -24.20 34.91
C VAL A 753 14.02 -24.20 35.05
N LYS A 754 13.61 -24.30 36.32
CA LYS A 754 12.23 -24.32 36.83
C LYS A 754 11.28 -23.29 36.20
N PHE A 755 11.69 -22.02 36.09
CA PHE A 755 10.79 -20.95 35.63
C PHE A 755 10.41 -21.04 34.16
N GLY A 756 11.32 -21.48 33.28
CA GLY A 756 11.00 -21.70 31.87
C GLY A 756 9.86 -22.72 31.70
N LEU A 757 9.87 -23.79 32.51
CA LEU A 757 8.80 -24.79 32.56
C LEU A 757 7.49 -24.25 33.16
N GLN A 758 7.57 -23.39 34.18
CA GLN A 758 6.39 -22.73 34.76
C GLN A 758 5.73 -21.73 33.79
N CYS A 759 6.50 -21.12 32.89
CA CYS A 759 5.97 -20.31 31.80
C CYS A 759 5.30 -21.18 30.71
N SER A 760 5.96 -22.23 30.21
CA SER A 760 5.41 -23.07 29.12
C SER A 760 4.20 -23.91 29.56
N LEU A 761 4.15 -24.36 30.82
CA LEU A 761 2.96 -24.97 31.42
C LEU A 761 1.82 -23.97 31.71
N GLY A 762 2.01 -22.68 31.41
CA GLY A 762 1.00 -21.66 31.70
C GLY A 762 0.67 -21.49 33.18
N LEU A 763 1.60 -21.83 34.09
CA LEU A 763 1.46 -21.55 35.52
C LEU A 763 1.73 -20.07 35.82
N ILE A 764 2.62 -19.43 35.04
CA ILE A 764 2.96 -18.00 35.14
C ILE A 764 2.63 -17.30 33.81
N ARG A 765 1.42 -16.72 33.71
CA ARG A 765 0.87 -16.15 32.46
C ARG A 765 0.89 -14.62 32.36
N GLY A 766 0.75 -13.92 33.48
CA GLY A 766 0.56 -12.46 33.51
C GLY A 766 1.84 -11.67 33.19
N SER A 767 1.71 -10.52 32.52
CA SER A 767 2.85 -9.70 32.08
C SER A 767 3.76 -9.25 33.24
N ASN A 768 3.20 -8.89 34.41
CA ASN A 768 3.99 -8.58 35.62
C ASN A 768 4.58 -9.83 36.24
N ALA A 769 3.82 -10.92 36.34
CA ALA A 769 4.28 -12.16 36.96
C ALA A 769 5.46 -12.80 36.20
N ARG A 770 5.45 -12.76 34.86
CA ARG A 770 6.57 -13.16 34.00
C ARG A 770 7.79 -12.22 34.19
N CYS A 771 7.57 -10.92 34.38
CA CYS A 771 8.62 -9.93 34.63
C CYS A 771 9.31 -10.10 36.00
N VAL A 772 8.52 -10.18 37.08
CA VAL A 772 9.02 -10.42 38.45
C VAL A 772 9.74 -11.76 38.54
N GLY A 773 9.17 -12.82 37.94
CA GLY A 773 9.80 -14.14 37.91
C GLY A 773 11.16 -14.14 37.20
N LEU A 774 11.29 -13.43 36.07
CA LEU A 774 12.58 -13.22 35.40
C LEU A 774 13.58 -12.50 36.33
N LEU A 775 13.15 -11.41 36.96
CA LEU A 775 14.01 -10.59 37.83
C LEU A 775 14.50 -11.37 39.06
N THR A 776 13.67 -12.19 39.69
CA THR A 776 14.09 -13.06 40.82
C THR A 776 15.10 -14.15 40.41
N ILE A 777 15.14 -14.56 39.14
CA ILE A 777 16.17 -15.49 38.64
C ILE A 777 17.48 -14.76 38.38
N LEU A 778 17.40 -13.56 37.78
CA LEU A 778 18.56 -12.70 37.55
C LEU A 778 19.20 -12.30 38.90
N GLU A 779 18.39 -12.04 39.93
CA GLU A 779 18.83 -11.83 41.31
C GLU A 779 19.64 -13.01 41.87
N ARG A 780 19.17 -14.25 41.65
CA ARG A 780 19.90 -15.48 42.07
C ARG A 780 21.18 -15.67 41.25
N LEU A 781 21.12 -15.44 39.94
CA LEU A 781 22.28 -15.53 39.05
C LEU A 781 23.38 -14.53 39.44
N ILE A 782 23.03 -13.30 39.87
CA ILE A 782 23.99 -12.32 40.39
C ILE A 782 24.65 -12.82 41.70
N LYS A 783 23.88 -13.44 42.59
CA LYS A 783 24.36 -13.95 43.88
C LYS A 783 25.32 -15.14 43.71
N ASP A 784 24.93 -16.09 42.87
CA ASP A 784 25.60 -17.38 42.71
C ASP A 784 26.73 -17.36 41.66
N TYR A 785 26.90 -16.26 40.92
CA TYR A 785 28.05 -16.02 40.06
C TYR A 785 29.37 -15.93 40.86
N ILE A 786 30.50 -16.24 40.23
CA ILE A 786 31.86 -16.01 40.77
C ILE A 786 32.73 -15.53 39.60
N THR A 787 33.46 -14.42 39.75
CA THR A 787 34.33 -13.93 38.65
C THR A 787 35.56 -14.82 38.49
N PRO A 788 35.91 -15.27 37.27
CA PRO A 788 37.19 -15.93 37.00
C PRO A 788 38.37 -15.00 37.28
N SER A 789 39.45 -15.54 37.84
CA SER A 789 40.63 -14.77 38.27
C SER A 789 41.42 -14.08 37.15
N ASP A 790 41.08 -14.37 35.89
CA ASP A 790 41.67 -13.82 34.66
C ASP A 790 40.81 -12.74 33.98
N LYS A 791 39.66 -12.35 34.57
CA LYS A 791 38.67 -11.48 33.91
C LYS A 791 38.04 -10.42 34.82
N ASP A 792 37.59 -9.34 34.18
CA ASP A 792 36.78 -8.30 34.83
C ASP A 792 35.29 -8.72 34.94
N LEU A 793 34.71 -8.57 36.14
CA LEU A 793 33.29 -8.85 36.42
C LEU A 793 32.35 -8.23 35.39
N CYS A 794 32.50 -6.93 35.11
CA CYS A 794 31.60 -6.17 34.23
C CYS A 794 31.54 -6.73 32.80
N ARG A 795 32.61 -7.37 32.34
CA ARG A 795 32.69 -7.98 31.02
C ARG A 795 32.15 -9.40 31.03
N ASP A 796 32.72 -10.28 31.86
CA ASP A 796 32.37 -11.70 31.83
C ASP A 796 30.95 -11.96 32.33
N PHE A 797 30.45 -11.16 33.28
CA PHE A 797 29.05 -11.25 33.71
C PHE A 797 28.06 -10.66 32.69
N SER A 798 28.49 -9.72 31.84
CA SER A 798 27.66 -9.22 30.73
C SER A 798 27.59 -10.24 29.58
N GLU A 799 28.70 -10.95 29.32
CA GLU A 799 28.75 -12.09 28.39
C GLU A 799 27.89 -13.27 28.94
N LEU A 800 28.03 -13.63 30.22
CA LEU A 800 27.20 -14.66 30.88
C LEU A 800 25.71 -14.27 30.95
N LEU A 801 25.36 -13.02 31.26
CA LEU A 801 23.95 -12.58 31.26
C LEU A 801 23.33 -12.65 29.87
N HIS A 802 24.12 -12.42 28.82
CA HIS A 802 23.66 -12.62 27.46
C HIS A 802 23.44 -14.11 27.17
N GLU A 803 24.37 -14.98 27.60
CA GLU A 803 24.29 -16.43 27.45
C GLU A 803 23.13 -17.06 28.26
N GLU A 804 22.95 -16.71 29.53
CA GLU A 804 21.87 -17.23 30.38
C GLU A 804 20.49 -16.64 29.99
N LEU A 805 20.39 -15.40 29.50
CA LEU A 805 19.15 -14.98 28.85
C LEU A 805 18.92 -15.73 27.54
N GLN A 806 19.96 -15.97 26.75
CA GLN A 806 19.85 -16.74 25.50
C GLN A 806 19.39 -18.18 25.79
N LYS A 807 19.90 -18.83 26.85
CA LYS A 807 19.48 -20.15 27.35
C LYS A 807 18.08 -20.13 27.98
N LEU A 808 17.74 -19.11 28.78
CA LEU A 808 16.40 -18.96 29.35
C LEU A 808 15.36 -18.78 28.24
N THR A 809 15.68 -17.92 27.27
CA THR A 809 14.93 -17.76 26.02
C THR A 809 14.85 -19.11 25.34
N PHE A 810 15.96 -19.80 25.09
CA PHE A 810 15.97 -21.13 24.45
C PHE A 810 15.06 -22.15 25.14
N LYS A 811 14.95 -22.17 26.48
CA LYS A 811 14.05 -23.12 27.17
C LYS A 811 12.58 -22.69 27.23
N ILE A 812 12.30 -21.39 27.24
CA ILE A 812 10.94 -20.89 26.95
C ILE A 812 10.60 -21.25 25.48
N CYS A 813 11.59 -21.17 24.59
CA CYS A 813 11.52 -21.44 23.16
C CYS A 813 11.88 -22.89 22.80
N LEU A 814 11.70 -23.88 23.69
CA LEU A 814 11.92 -25.29 23.33
C LEU A 814 10.73 -25.90 22.57
N GLY A 815 9.94 -25.04 21.89
CA GLY A 815 9.37 -25.24 20.55
C GLY A 815 10.34 -24.85 19.41
N PHE A 816 11.64 -25.04 19.67
CA PHE A 816 12.82 -24.91 18.81
C PHE A 816 13.22 -23.55 18.20
N LEU A 817 14.54 -23.30 18.32
CA LEU A 817 15.35 -22.29 17.63
C LEU A 817 15.06 -20.81 17.93
N ASP A 818 16.08 -19.99 17.65
CA ASP A 818 16.14 -18.53 17.84
C ASP A 818 14.84 -17.75 17.44
N LYS A 819 14.47 -16.74 18.25
CA LYS A 819 13.37 -15.76 18.09
C LYS A 819 11.91 -16.22 18.36
N CYS A 820 11.60 -16.77 19.54
CA CYS A 820 10.32 -16.36 20.20
C CYS A 820 10.60 -15.22 21.18
N ARG A 821 9.56 -14.46 21.56
CA ARG A 821 9.73 -13.14 22.19
C ARG A 821 9.30 -13.16 23.66
N LEU A 822 10.12 -12.52 24.49
CA LEU A 822 9.78 -12.19 25.87
C LEU A 822 8.53 -11.29 25.92
N SER A 823 7.82 -11.26 27.05
CA SER A 823 6.78 -10.24 27.25
C SER A 823 7.42 -8.84 27.22
N VAL A 824 6.65 -7.81 26.84
CA VAL A 824 7.21 -6.45 26.72
C VAL A 824 7.84 -5.97 28.04
N SER A 825 7.21 -6.35 29.16
CA SER A 825 7.74 -6.16 30.51
C SER A 825 9.13 -6.82 30.72
N MET A 826 9.27 -8.10 30.39
CA MET A 826 10.54 -8.86 30.48
C MET A 826 11.62 -8.29 29.55
N GLU A 827 11.25 -7.94 28.31
CA GLU A 827 12.16 -7.37 27.30
C GLU A 827 12.76 -6.04 27.80
N ASN A 828 11.92 -5.18 28.39
CA ASN A 828 12.33 -3.90 28.94
C ASN A 828 13.11 -4.04 30.27
N ALA A 829 12.70 -4.94 31.16
CA ALA A 829 13.38 -5.20 32.42
C ALA A 829 14.80 -5.75 32.19
N PHE A 830 14.97 -6.70 31.26
CA PHE A 830 16.31 -7.19 30.88
C PHE A 830 17.16 -6.09 30.24
N ARG A 831 16.61 -5.30 29.31
CA ARG A 831 17.33 -4.18 28.66
C ARG A 831 17.87 -3.20 29.71
N HIS A 832 17.06 -2.90 30.73
CA HIS A 832 17.45 -2.02 31.83
C HIS A 832 18.56 -2.62 32.71
N LEU A 833 18.44 -3.89 33.13
CA LEU A 833 19.49 -4.55 33.91
C LEU A 833 20.81 -4.64 33.12
N ARG A 834 20.76 -5.05 31.85
CA ARG A 834 21.95 -5.13 30.98
C ARG A 834 22.64 -3.77 30.86
N TRP A 835 21.88 -2.68 30.72
CA TRP A 835 22.46 -1.33 30.70
C TRP A 835 23.18 -1.01 32.01
N HIS A 836 22.60 -1.33 33.17
CA HIS A 836 23.29 -1.14 34.45
C HIS A 836 24.57 -1.98 34.56
N VAL A 837 24.56 -3.25 34.16
CA VAL A 837 25.75 -4.12 34.15
C VAL A 837 26.87 -3.56 33.26
N THR A 838 26.54 -2.99 32.10
CA THR A 838 27.51 -2.33 31.21
C THR A 838 28.08 -1.02 31.77
N ASN A 839 27.47 -0.44 32.81
CA ASN A 839 27.89 0.82 33.45
C ASN A 839 28.37 0.65 34.91
N VAL A 840 28.62 -0.58 35.37
CA VAL A 840 29.33 -0.83 36.64
C VAL A 840 30.78 -0.35 36.50
N GLU A 841 31.31 0.36 37.51
CA GLU A 841 32.66 0.91 37.45
C GLU A 841 33.72 -0.20 37.29
N PRO A 842 34.68 -0.09 36.34
CA PRO A 842 35.62 -1.17 36.03
C PRO A 842 36.50 -1.65 37.20
N ASN A 843 36.67 -0.83 38.23
CA ASN A 843 37.51 -1.12 39.40
C ASN A 843 36.68 -1.46 40.66
N ALA A 844 35.35 -1.62 40.55
CA ALA A 844 34.49 -1.91 41.69
C ALA A 844 34.77 -3.33 42.25
N PRO A 845 34.89 -3.51 43.58
CA PRO A 845 34.98 -4.83 44.19
C PRO A 845 33.75 -5.70 43.83
N GLU A 846 33.95 -6.98 43.52
CA GLU A 846 32.86 -7.89 43.13
C GLU A 846 31.66 -7.87 44.10
N PRO A 847 31.82 -7.89 45.44
CA PRO A 847 30.69 -7.81 46.36
C PRO A 847 29.89 -6.52 46.23
N GLU A 848 30.56 -5.38 46.01
CA GLU A 848 29.93 -4.07 45.90
C GLU A 848 29.17 -3.94 44.57
N ALA A 849 29.78 -4.37 43.47
CA ALA A 849 29.13 -4.45 42.16
C ALA A 849 27.90 -5.36 42.18
N LYS A 850 27.95 -6.50 42.87
CA LYS A 850 26.79 -7.39 43.08
C LYS A 850 25.70 -6.70 43.89
N GLU A 851 26.03 -6.06 45.01
CA GLU A 851 25.09 -5.32 45.86
C GLU A 851 24.35 -4.23 45.04
N GLN A 852 25.08 -3.45 44.24
CA GLN A 852 24.51 -2.44 43.34
C GLN A 852 23.51 -3.04 42.33
N LEU A 853 23.85 -4.16 41.68
CA LEU A 853 22.98 -4.82 40.70
C LEU A 853 21.72 -5.44 41.35
N LEU A 854 21.85 -6.00 42.56
CA LEU A 854 20.72 -6.49 43.35
C LEU A 854 19.79 -5.35 43.79
N GLN A 855 20.36 -4.18 44.12
CA GLN A 855 19.59 -2.99 44.43
C GLN A 855 18.84 -2.46 43.20
N VAL A 856 19.45 -2.47 42.01
CA VAL A 856 18.78 -2.12 40.74
C VAL A 856 17.55 -3.00 40.48
N ILE A 857 17.66 -4.34 40.66
CA ILE A 857 16.53 -5.26 40.53
C ILE A 857 15.42 -4.94 41.56
N SER A 858 15.79 -4.76 42.83
CA SER A 858 14.86 -4.49 43.92
C SER A 858 14.11 -3.17 43.73
N ASN A 859 14.82 -2.13 43.27
CA ASN A 859 14.23 -0.84 42.92
C ASN A 859 13.30 -0.94 41.72
N TYR A 860 13.66 -1.71 40.68
CA TYR A 860 12.79 -1.88 39.50
C TYR A 860 11.45 -2.52 39.86
N ILE A 861 11.45 -3.62 40.62
CA ILE A 861 10.21 -4.27 41.08
C ILE A 861 9.38 -3.30 41.94
N THR A 862 10.04 -2.63 42.90
CA THR A 862 9.36 -1.72 43.84
C THR A 862 8.75 -0.51 43.14
N GLU A 863 9.47 0.12 42.20
CA GLU A 863 9.07 1.41 41.63
C GLU A 863 8.36 1.33 40.28
N LYS A 864 8.75 0.39 39.41
CA LYS A 864 8.17 0.25 38.06
C LYS A 864 6.99 -0.71 38.02
N ILE A 865 6.78 -1.50 39.08
CA ILE A 865 5.65 -2.42 39.22
C ILE A 865 4.81 -2.03 40.44
N ASN A 866 5.30 -2.22 41.67
CA ASN A 866 4.44 -2.12 42.87
C ASN A 866 3.88 -0.70 43.11
N LYS A 867 4.74 0.33 43.19
CA LYS A 867 4.30 1.74 43.31
C LYS A 867 3.50 2.21 42.09
N ALA A 868 3.74 1.63 40.90
CA ALA A 868 3.01 1.96 39.69
C ALA A 868 1.57 1.43 39.72
N ASP A 869 1.39 0.16 40.08
CA ASP A 869 0.09 -0.49 40.32
C ASP A 869 -0.73 0.30 41.37
N GLU A 870 -0.10 0.70 42.49
CA GLU A 870 -0.75 1.51 43.53
C GLU A 870 -1.25 2.87 43.00
N ALA A 871 -0.41 3.59 42.25
CA ALA A 871 -0.72 4.91 41.69
C ALA A 871 -1.78 4.83 40.58
N ILE A 872 -1.76 3.79 39.76
CA ILE A 872 -2.78 3.50 38.75
C ILE A 872 -4.11 3.19 39.44
N CYS A 873 -4.10 2.36 40.49
CA CYS A 873 -5.31 2.06 41.27
C CYS A 873 -5.95 3.32 41.85
N LEU A 874 -5.17 4.22 42.46
CA LEU A 874 -5.71 5.47 43.02
C LEU A 874 -6.41 6.34 41.95
N LYS A 875 -5.79 6.50 40.77
CA LYS A 875 -6.36 7.27 39.65
C LYS A 875 -7.56 6.59 38.98
N ALA A 876 -7.65 5.26 39.08
CA ALA A 876 -8.80 4.49 38.58
C ALA A 876 -10.05 4.67 39.46
N LEU A 877 -9.89 4.78 40.79
CA LEU A 877 -10.99 5.05 41.72
C LEU A 877 -11.73 6.35 41.38
N GLU A 878 -11.00 7.38 40.92
CA GLU A 878 -11.57 8.65 40.44
C GLU A 878 -12.39 8.53 39.13
N LYS A 879 -12.51 7.35 38.55
CA LYS A 879 -13.22 7.09 37.29
C LYS A 879 -14.36 6.07 37.46
N ILE A 880 -14.60 5.62 38.69
CA ILE A 880 -15.70 4.71 39.07
C ILE A 880 -16.78 5.53 39.79
N GLU A 881 -17.98 5.50 39.24
CA GLU A 881 -19.16 6.21 39.71
C GLU A 881 -20.19 5.20 40.23
N ASP A 882 -20.98 5.61 41.22
CA ASP A 882 -21.92 4.71 41.87
C ASP A 882 -23.12 4.45 40.94
N GLY A 883 -23.40 3.17 40.68
CA GLY A 883 -24.28 2.70 39.62
C GLY A 883 -23.57 2.24 38.34
N ASP A 884 -22.23 2.27 38.27
CA ASP A 884 -21.49 1.81 37.09
C ASP A 884 -21.69 0.31 36.77
N VAL A 885 -21.62 0.00 35.47
CA VAL A 885 -21.57 -1.36 34.93
C VAL A 885 -20.30 -1.48 34.10
N ILE A 886 -19.26 -2.06 34.71
CA ILE A 886 -17.91 -2.08 34.14
C ILE A 886 -17.70 -3.38 33.35
N ALA A 887 -17.56 -3.29 32.03
CA ALA A 887 -17.20 -4.44 31.21
C ALA A 887 -15.68 -4.65 31.19
N ILE A 888 -15.25 -5.89 31.39
CA ILE A 888 -13.83 -6.31 31.40
C ILE A 888 -13.62 -7.52 30.49
N PHE A 889 -12.40 -7.73 30.02
CA PHE A 889 -12.04 -8.90 29.21
C PHE A 889 -10.97 -9.75 29.88
N SER A 890 -11.16 -11.08 29.85
CA SER A 890 -10.18 -12.07 30.31
C SER A 890 -9.75 -11.84 31.78
N ALA A 891 -8.49 -12.12 32.13
CA ALA A 891 -7.93 -11.87 33.46
C ALA A 891 -6.81 -10.83 33.43
N SER A 892 -6.91 -9.80 34.28
CA SER A 892 -5.90 -8.74 34.42
C SER A 892 -5.68 -8.39 35.90
N SER A 893 -4.43 -8.48 36.37
CA SER A 893 -4.10 -8.24 37.78
C SER A 893 -4.38 -6.80 38.21
N ILE A 894 -4.02 -5.81 37.38
CA ILE A 894 -4.24 -4.40 37.70
C ILE A 894 -5.75 -4.06 37.71
N VAL A 895 -6.53 -4.61 36.77
CA VAL A 895 -7.99 -4.41 36.76
C VAL A 895 -8.65 -5.08 37.98
N LEU A 896 -8.15 -6.24 38.42
CA LEU A 896 -8.63 -6.88 39.63
C LEU A 896 -8.34 -6.03 40.88
N GLN A 897 -7.11 -5.54 41.03
CA GLN A 897 -6.75 -4.63 42.13
C GLN A 897 -7.63 -3.37 42.12
N ILE A 898 -7.88 -2.76 40.96
CA ILE A 898 -8.75 -1.59 40.80
C ILE A 898 -10.17 -1.88 41.32
N LEU A 899 -10.81 -2.96 40.84
CA LEU A 899 -12.19 -3.29 41.18
C LEU A 899 -12.33 -3.67 42.67
N VAL A 900 -11.40 -4.46 43.20
CA VAL A 900 -11.36 -4.83 44.61
C VAL A 900 -11.16 -3.60 45.51
N LYS A 901 -10.18 -2.74 45.18
CA LYS A 901 -9.95 -1.48 45.92
C LYS A 901 -11.14 -0.52 45.80
N ALA A 902 -11.91 -0.56 44.71
CA ALA A 902 -13.13 0.22 44.57
C ALA A 902 -14.23 -0.27 45.52
N LYS A 903 -14.49 -1.58 45.58
CA LYS A 903 -15.48 -2.14 46.51
C LYS A 903 -15.07 -1.93 47.98
N GLN A 904 -13.78 -2.07 48.30
CA GLN A 904 -13.22 -1.73 49.61
C GLN A 904 -13.31 -0.22 49.93
N SER A 905 -13.34 0.65 48.92
CA SER A 905 -13.59 2.09 49.06
C SER A 905 -15.08 2.45 49.17
N GLY A 906 -15.98 1.46 49.22
CA GLY A 906 -17.43 1.66 49.35
C GLY A 906 -18.14 2.04 48.05
N LYS A 907 -17.53 1.80 46.87
CA LYS A 907 -18.18 2.03 45.58
C LYS A 907 -19.19 0.94 45.24
N GLU A 908 -20.37 1.34 44.79
CA GLU A 908 -21.41 0.41 44.34
C GLU A 908 -21.48 0.36 42.80
N PHE A 909 -21.05 -0.76 42.24
CA PHE A 909 -20.99 -1.02 40.81
C PHE A 909 -21.19 -2.52 40.54
N SER A 910 -21.36 -2.87 39.26
CA SER A 910 -21.38 -4.27 38.80
C SER A 910 -20.38 -4.48 37.66
N VAL A 911 -20.01 -5.74 37.42
CA VAL A 911 -18.98 -6.10 36.43
C VAL A 911 -19.54 -7.06 35.38
N ILE A 912 -19.27 -6.80 34.09
CA ILE A 912 -19.50 -7.76 33.01
C ILE A 912 -18.17 -8.40 32.65
N VAL A 913 -17.97 -9.66 33.05
CA VAL A 913 -16.78 -10.45 32.76
C VAL A 913 -16.96 -11.12 31.40
N VAL A 914 -16.23 -10.63 30.40
CA VAL A 914 -16.23 -11.18 29.03
C VAL A 914 -15.03 -12.13 28.87
N ASP A 915 -15.29 -13.36 28.44
CA ASP A 915 -14.28 -14.43 28.37
C ASP A 915 -14.23 -15.13 26.99
N SER A 916 -13.15 -15.87 26.73
CA SER A 916 -12.87 -16.47 25.41
C SER A 916 -12.20 -17.84 25.51
N ARG A 917 -12.53 -18.71 24.55
CA ARG A 917 -11.80 -19.97 24.31
C ARG A 917 -10.38 -19.71 23.78
N PRO A 918 -9.44 -20.65 23.97
CA PRO A 918 -9.64 -21.92 24.68
C PRO A 918 -9.41 -21.86 26.19
N GLN A 919 -8.60 -20.95 26.72
CA GLN A 919 -8.10 -21.06 28.10
C GLN A 919 -9.03 -20.50 29.20
N MET A 920 -10.11 -19.79 28.83
CA MET A 920 -11.17 -19.33 29.76
C MET A 920 -10.65 -18.56 30.98
N GLU A 921 -9.66 -17.67 30.77
CA GLU A 921 -8.96 -16.99 31.87
C GLU A 921 -9.91 -16.09 32.71
N GLY A 922 -11.00 -15.60 32.10
CA GLY A 922 -12.04 -14.82 32.77
C GLY A 922 -12.80 -15.58 33.87
N GLN A 923 -12.83 -16.91 33.86
CA GLN A 923 -13.41 -17.70 34.97
C GLN A 923 -12.65 -17.48 36.29
N LYS A 924 -11.31 -17.35 36.23
CA LYS A 924 -10.50 -17.03 37.41
C LYS A 924 -10.71 -15.58 37.87
N MET A 925 -10.92 -14.67 36.92
CA MET A 925 -11.27 -13.28 37.20
C MET A 925 -12.62 -13.18 37.93
N LEU A 926 -13.63 -13.89 37.42
CA LEU A 926 -14.96 -14.00 38.01
C LEU A 926 -14.92 -14.51 39.46
N LEU A 927 -14.22 -15.64 39.70
CA LEU A 927 -14.11 -16.23 41.03
C LEU A 927 -13.51 -15.23 42.05
N ASN A 928 -12.44 -14.53 41.66
CA ASN A 928 -11.81 -13.53 42.53
C ASN A 928 -12.75 -12.35 42.86
N LEU A 929 -13.52 -11.86 41.87
CA LEU A 929 -14.47 -10.76 42.06
C LEU A 929 -15.69 -11.18 42.92
N VAL A 930 -16.17 -12.42 42.74
CA VAL A 930 -17.28 -12.97 43.53
C VAL A 930 -16.86 -13.18 45.00
N ASN A 931 -15.63 -13.65 45.26
CA ASN A 931 -15.09 -13.77 46.61
C ASN A 931 -15.01 -12.42 47.34
N GLU A 932 -14.77 -11.33 46.60
CA GLU A 932 -14.75 -9.95 47.11
C GLU A 932 -16.16 -9.29 47.11
N ASN A 933 -17.22 -10.10 46.94
CA ASN A 933 -18.64 -9.68 46.97
C ASN A 933 -19.00 -8.59 45.93
N ILE A 934 -18.38 -8.65 44.75
CA ILE A 934 -18.70 -7.78 43.60
C ILE A 934 -19.74 -8.47 42.72
N ASN A 935 -20.83 -7.77 42.39
CA ASN A 935 -21.90 -8.30 41.53
C ASN A 935 -21.38 -8.49 40.09
N CYS A 936 -21.36 -9.72 39.60
CA CYS A 936 -20.76 -10.08 38.31
C CYS A 936 -21.73 -10.79 37.37
N THR A 937 -21.76 -10.35 36.10
CA THR A 937 -22.36 -11.08 34.98
C THR A 937 -21.25 -11.68 34.12
N TYR A 938 -21.24 -12.98 33.89
CA TYR A 938 -20.24 -13.66 33.06
C TYR A 938 -20.81 -14.03 31.69
N VAL A 939 -20.07 -13.74 30.62
CA VAL A 939 -20.44 -14.07 29.24
C VAL A 939 -19.24 -14.42 28.36
N LEU A 940 -19.49 -15.19 27.31
CA LEU A 940 -18.51 -15.40 26.24
C LEU A 940 -18.48 -14.19 25.30
N ILE A 941 -17.33 -13.94 24.67
CA ILE A 941 -17.12 -12.88 23.68
C ILE A 941 -18.13 -12.90 22.51
N SER A 942 -18.71 -14.06 22.18
CA SER A 942 -19.76 -14.19 21.16
C SER A 942 -21.09 -13.52 21.53
N ALA A 943 -21.33 -13.24 22.82
CA ALA A 943 -22.54 -12.57 23.30
C ALA A 943 -22.35 -11.05 23.49
N ILE A 944 -21.17 -10.50 23.17
CA ILE A 944 -20.81 -9.13 23.55
C ILE A 944 -21.71 -8.06 22.94
N SER A 945 -22.20 -8.25 21.73
CA SER A 945 -23.13 -7.32 21.05
C SER A 945 -24.46 -7.13 21.79
N TYR A 946 -24.85 -8.10 22.64
CA TYR A 946 -26.03 -8.02 23.49
C TYR A 946 -25.70 -7.43 24.87
N THR A 947 -24.60 -7.86 25.51
CA THR A 947 -24.28 -7.42 26.88
C THR A 947 -23.61 -6.06 26.97
N ILE A 948 -22.84 -5.64 25.97
CA ILE A 948 -22.13 -4.35 25.99
C ILE A 948 -23.11 -3.17 26.12
N GLN A 949 -24.35 -3.32 25.65
CA GLN A 949 -25.43 -2.33 25.77
C GLN A 949 -25.80 -1.98 27.21
N LYS A 950 -25.42 -2.82 28.18
CA LYS A 950 -25.61 -2.57 29.62
C LYS A 950 -24.40 -1.93 30.29
N ALA A 951 -23.24 -1.89 29.64
CA ALA A 951 -22.00 -1.36 30.21
C ALA A 951 -21.95 0.16 30.13
N THR A 952 -21.52 0.81 31.21
CA THR A 952 -21.26 2.26 31.25
C THR A 952 -19.82 2.61 30.92
N LYS A 953 -18.88 1.70 31.22
CA LYS A 953 -17.42 1.86 31.04
C LYS A 953 -16.78 0.51 30.70
N VAL A 954 -15.71 0.51 29.90
CA VAL A 954 -14.88 -0.68 29.63
C VAL A 954 -13.50 -0.51 30.27
N PHE A 955 -13.09 -1.47 31.10
CA PHE A 955 -11.81 -1.47 31.82
C PHE A 955 -10.93 -2.62 31.33
N LEU A 956 -9.71 -2.29 30.88
CA LEU A 956 -8.78 -3.25 30.28
C LEU A 956 -7.37 -3.15 30.87
N GLY A 957 -6.68 -4.29 30.98
CA GLY A 957 -5.23 -4.32 31.15
C GLY A 957 -4.53 -4.46 29.80
N ALA A 958 -3.38 -3.82 29.63
CA ALA A 958 -2.49 -4.08 28.51
C ALA A 958 -1.41 -5.12 28.86
N HIS A 959 -1.01 -5.93 27.88
CA HIS A 959 0.28 -6.64 27.94
C HIS A 959 1.43 -5.66 27.65
N GLY A 960 1.20 -4.68 26.77
CA GLY A 960 2.04 -3.51 26.57
C GLY A 960 1.44 -2.52 25.57
N PHE A 961 2.10 -1.37 25.41
CA PHE A 961 1.76 -0.35 24.41
C PHE A 961 2.87 -0.21 23.36
N LEU A 962 2.50 0.18 22.15
CA LEU A 962 3.39 0.41 21.01
C LEU A 962 3.57 1.92 20.75
N SER A 963 4.66 2.33 20.08
CA SER A 963 4.97 3.75 19.81
C SER A 963 3.91 4.50 18.98
N ASN A 964 3.05 3.80 18.25
CA ASN A 964 1.88 4.36 17.54
C ASN A 964 0.64 4.52 18.44
N GLY A 965 0.77 4.24 19.75
CA GLY A 965 -0.31 4.28 20.72
C GLY A 965 -1.23 3.06 20.70
N PHE A 966 -0.94 2.05 19.87
CA PHE A 966 -1.77 0.85 19.80
C PHE A 966 -1.55 -0.02 21.04
N VAL A 967 -2.62 -0.63 21.54
CA VAL A 967 -2.58 -1.54 22.70
C VAL A 967 -2.28 -2.94 22.21
N MET A 968 -1.35 -3.64 22.85
CA MET A 968 -1.20 -5.09 22.71
C MET A 968 -1.76 -5.77 23.96
N SER A 969 -2.78 -6.60 23.82
CA SER A 969 -3.41 -7.36 24.92
C SER A 969 -4.01 -8.67 24.41
N ARG A 970 -4.75 -9.42 25.24
CA ARG A 970 -5.30 -10.75 24.89
C ARG A 970 -6.16 -10.70 23.62
N VAL A 971 -6.08 -11.74 22.79
CA VAL A 971 -6.90 -11.86 21.57
C VAL A 971 -8.39 -11.72 21.90
N GLY A 972 -9.08 -10.81 21.20
CA GLY A 972 -10.47 -10.42 21.50
C GLY A 972 -10.60 -9.06 22.20
N THR A 973 -9.51 -8.48 22.71
CA THR A 973 -9.50 -7.12 23.26
C THR A 973 -9.91 -6.09 22.19
N SER A 974 -9.39 -6.23 20.97
CA SER A 974 -9.75 -5.38 19.83
C SER A 974 -11.23 -5.44 19.49
N LEU A 975 -11.86 -6.62 19.57
CA LEU A 975 -13.29 -6.80 19.33
C LEU A 975 -14.14 -6.17 20.44
N LEU A 976 -13.75 -6.30 21.71
CA LEU A 976 -14.44 -5.60 22.80
C LEU A 976 -14.34 -4.07 22.63
N CYS A 977 -13.15 -3.55 22.30
CA CYS A 977 -12.96 -2.11 22.06
C CYS A 977 -13.80 -1.61 20.88
N LEU A 978 -13.89 -2.38 19.79
CA LEU A 978 -14.71 -2.04 18.62
C LEU A 978 -16.21 -2.00 18.95
N MET A 979 -16.69 -2.98 19.72
CA MET A 979 -18.09 -3.03 20.16
C MET A 979 -18.42 -1.93 21.17
N ALA A 980 -17.53 -1.65 22.12
CA ALA A 980 -17.67 -0.51 23.03
C ALA A 980 -17.77 0.81 22.26
N LYS A 981 -16.88 1.00 21.27
CA LYS A 981 -16.87 2.18 20.39
C LYS A 981 -18.19 2.34 19.63
N SER A 982 -18.78 1.28 19.08
CA SER A 982 -20.04 1.37 18.32
C SER A 982 -21.25 1.76 19.19
N TYR A 983 -21.20 1.49 20.50
CA TYR A 983 -22.21 1.94 21.47
C TYR A 983 -21.80 3.21 22.23
N ASN A 984 -20.71 3.89 21.82
CA ASN A 984 -20.14 5.10 22.44
C ASN A 984 -19.67 4.94 23.90
N ILE A 985 -19.36 3.72 24.33
CA ILE A 985 -18.91 3.40 25.69
C ILE A 985 -17.40 3.68 25.81
N PRO A 986 -16.94 4.43 26.83
CA PRO A 986 -15.53 4.77 26.99
C PRO A 986 -14.69 3.56 27.37
N VAL A 987 -13.52 3.45 26.72
CA VAL A 987 -12.54 2.37 26.91
C VAL A 987 -11.33 2.93 27.66
N LEU A 988 -11.16 2.49 28.91
CA LEU A 988 -10.06 2.86 29.79
C LEU A 988 -9.06 1.69 29.86
N VAL A 989 -7.82 1.95 29.46
CA VAL A 989 -6.73 0.95 29.49
C VAL A 989 -5.75 1.31 30.60
N PHE A 990 -5.60 0.41 31.56
CA PHE A 990 -4.71 0.54 32.70
C PHE A 990 -3.37 -0.14 32.38
N CYS A 991 -2.28 0.64 32.40
CA CYS A 991 -0.96 0.14 32.05
C CYS A 991 0.15 0.96 32.72
N GLU A 992 1.07 0.23 33.32
CA GLU A 992 2.35 0.65 33.87
C GLU A 992 3.27 1.04 32.71
N SER A 993 3.97 2.18 32.84
CA SER A 993 4.83 2.68 31.77
C SER A 993 5.96 1.72 31.36
N HIS A 994 6.39 0.82 32.27
CA HIS A 994 7.45 -0.16 32.00
C HIS A 994 7.09 -1.17 30.90
N LYS A 995 5.80 -1.27 30.52
CA LYS A 995 5.31 -2.10 29.42
C LYS A 995 5.19 -1.34 28.08
N PHE A 996 5.68 -0.11 27.99
CA PHE A 996 5.68 0.63 26.74
C PHE A 996 6.86 0.17 25.89
N SER A 997 6.64 -0.05 24.59
CA SER A 997 7.64 -0.51 23.64
C SER A 997 7.88 0.53 22.56
N GLU A 998 9.16 0.75 22.22
CA GLU A 998 9.55 1.54 21.05
C GLU A 998 8.99 0.97 19.74
N ARG A 999 8.68 -0.33 19.71
CA ARG A 999 8.19 -1.05 18.54
C ARG A 999 6.88 -0.43 18.02
N VAL A 1000 6.73 -0.46 16.70
CA VAL A 1000 5.50 -0.13 15.98
C VAL A 1000 5.00 -1.38 15.27
N GLN A 1001 3.71 -1.65 15.39
CA GLN A 1001 3.02 -2.76 14.75
C GLN A 1001 1.56 -2.33 14.48
N THR A 1002 1.02 -2.75 13.34
CA THR A 1002 -0.26 -2.26 12.78
C THR A 1002 -1.34 -3.33 12.70
N ASP A 1003 -0.96 -4.58 12.90
CA ASP A 1003 -1.74 -5.80 12.70
C ASP A 1003 -1.43 -6.81 13.82
N SER A 1004 -2.18 -7.90 13.90
CA SER A 1004 -1.99 -8.95 14.92
C SER A 1004 -1.21 -10.17 14.41
N PHE A 1005 -0.51 -10.04 13.28
CA PHE A 1005 0.09 -11.17 12.55
C PHE A 1005 1.62 -11.13 12.54
N VAL A 1006 2.22 -9.97 12.20
CA VAL A 1006 3.68 -9.78 12.06
C VAL A 1006 4.44 -10.12 13.35
N VAL A 1007 3.82 -9.89 14.52
CA VAL A 1007 4.31 -10.41 15.80
C VAL A 1007 3.14 -10.89 16.66
N ASN A 1008 3.18 -12.15 17.09
CA ASN A 1008 2.30 -12.71 18.10
C ASN A 1008 3.01 -13.82 18.89
N GLU A 1009 2.37 -14.34 19.93
CA GLU A 1009 2.73 -15.57 20.65
C GLU A 1009 1.68 -16.63 20.24
N LEU A 1010 2.12 -17.84 19.85
CA LEU A 1010 1.23 -18.95 19.53
C LEU A 1010 1.09 -19.87 20.75
N CYS A 1011 -0.14 -20.25 21.10
CA CYS A 1011 -0.42 -21.33 22.05
C CYS A 1011 -0.60 -22.66 21.31
N ASP A 1012 -0.68 -23.75 22.09
CA ASP A 1012 -0.85 -25.10 21.56
C ASP A 1012 -2.21 -25.23 20.81
N PRO A 1013 -2.23 -25.67 19.53
CA PRO A 1013 -3.47 -25.89 18.78
C PRO A 1013 -4.39 -26.96 19.39
N GLU A 1014 -3.86 -27.92 20.15
CA GLU A 1014 -4.66 -28.96 20.83
C GLU A 1014 -5.64 -28.36 21.86
N GLU A 1015 -5.34 -27.20 22.44
CA GLU A 1015 -6.27 -26.50 23.36
C GLU A 1015 -7.62 -26.17 22.67
N LEU A 1016 -7.65 -26.04 21.33
CA LEU A 1016 -8.86 -25.80 20.57
C LEU A 1016 -9.69 -27.08 20.34
N VAL A 1017 -9.05 -28.26 20.33
CA VAL A 1017 -9.67 -29.57 20.08
C VAL A 1017 -10.59 -29.98 21.23
N TYR A 1018 -10.20 -29.70 22.48
CA TYR A 1018 -10.97 -30.08 23.67
C TYR A 1018 -12.27 -29.27 23.79
N LEU A 1019 -13.39 -29.91 23.43
CA LEU A 1019 -14.76 -29.38 23.50
C LEU A 1019 -15.65 -30.23 24.42
N SER A 1020 -15.42 -30.08 25.73
CA SER A 1020 -16.38 -30.36 26.82
C SER A 1020 -17.19 -31.67 26.70
N ASN A 1021 -16.62 -32.78 27.16
CA ASN A 1021 -17.28 -34.09 27.39
C ASN A 1021 -18.02 -34.72 26.19
N ARG A 1022 -17.87 -34.19 24.97
CA ARG A 1022 -18.38 -34.77 23.72
C ARG A 1022 -17.25 -35.46 22.95
N PRO A 1023 -17.54 -36.40 22.03
CA PRO A 1023 -16.53 -36.92 21.12
C PRO A 1023 -15.93 -35.76 20.30
N ASN A 1024 -14.65 -35.47 20.53
CA ASN A 1024 -13.92 -34.40 19.84
C ASN A 1024 -13.84 -34.70 18.33
N LEU A 1025 -14.63 -33.98 17.53
CA LEU A 1025 -14.63 -34.10 16.07
C LEU A 1025 -13.33 -33.60 15.41
N LEU A 1026 -12.46 -32.92 16.17
CA LEU A 1026 -11.14 -32.45 15.75
C LEU A 1026 -9.99 -33.33 16.27
N ASN A 1027 -10.28 -34.49 16.88
CA ASN A 1027 -9.23 -35.47 17.17
C ASN A 1027 -8.55 -35.89 15.86
N ASN A 1028 -7.23 -36.08 15.91
CA ASN A 1028 -6.38 -36.42 14.75
C ASN A 1028 -6.44 -35.38 13.61
N TRP A 1029 -6.70 -34.09 13.90
CA TRP A 1029 -6.74 -33.03 12.88
C TRP A 1029 -5.49 -32.99 11.98
N HIS A 1030 -4.31 -33.28 12.54
CA HIS A 1030 -3.03 -33.48 11.82
C HIS A 1030 -3.10 -34.46 10.63
N SER A 1031 -4.04 -35.42 10.62
CA SER A 1031 -4.22 -36.36 9.51
C SER A 1031 -4.87 -35.73 8.27
N PHE A 1032 -5.47 -34.54 8.40
CA PHE A 1032 -6.20 -33.86 7.33
C PHE A 1032 -5.40 -32.68 6.80
N LYS A 1033 -4.67 -32.87 5.68
CA LYS A 1033 -3.78 -31.86 5.06
C LYS A 1033 -4.42 -30.52 4.66
N SER A 1034 -5.74 -30.38 4.78
CA SER A 1034 -6.51 -29.15 4.51
C SER A 1034 -7.14 -28.54 5.78
N LEU A 1035 -6.75 -29.01 6.96
CA LEU A 1035 -7.26 -28.57 8.26
C LEU A 1035 -6.07 -28.15 9.13
N HIS A 1036 -6.10 -26.89 9.58
CA HIS A 1036 -5.07 -26.33 10.44
C HIS A 1036 -5.75 -25.61 11.60
N LEU A 1037 -5.26 -25.83 12.81
CA LEU A 1037 -5.74 -25.14 14.02
C LEU A 1037 -4.76 -24.02 14.40
N LEU A 1038 -5.29 -22.88 14.83
CA LEU A 1038 -4.51 -21.66 15.08
C LEU A 1038 -4.96 -20.99 16.39
N ASN A 1039 -4.06 -20.90 17.36
CA ASN A 1039 -4.32 -20.38 18.70
C ASN A 1039 -3.37 -19.19 18.98
N LEU A 1040 -3.83 -17.96 18.71
CA LEU A 1040 -3.06 -16.71 18.94
C LEU A 1040 -3.31 -16.18 20.35
N VAL A 1041 -2.28 -15.69 21.03
CA VAL A 1041 -2.42 -15.19 22.41
C VAL A 1041 -2.84 -13.72 22.49
N TYR A 1042 -2.37 -12.87 21.56
CA TYR A 1042 -2.60 -11.42 21.60
C TYR A 1042 -3.36 -10.90 20.38
N ASP A 1043 -3.96 -9.72 20.53
CA ASP A 1043 -4.27 -8.83 19.43
C ASP A 1043 -3.68 -7.43 19.64
N VAL A 1044 -3.69 -6.65 18.57
CA VAL A 1044 -3.26 -5.25 18.55
C VAL A 1044 -4.48 -4.37 18.26
N THR A 1045 -4.88 -3.59 19.27
CA THR A 1045 -6.04 -2.68 19.21
C THR A 1045 -5.62 -1.28 18.75
N PRO A 1046 -6.22 -0.73 17.68
CA PRO A 1046 -5.99 0.65 17.23
C PRO A 1046 -6.31 1.70 18.31
N SER A 1047 -5.47 2.74 18.38
CA SER A 1047 -5.55 3.81 19.39
C SER A 1047 -6.84 4.63 19.35
N GLU A 1048 -7.53 4.66 18.21
CA GLU A 1048 -8.83 5.34 18.03
C GLU A 1048 -10.01 4.65 18.74
N LEU A 1049 -9.88 3.35 19.07
CA LEU A 1049 -10.88 2.60 19.83
C LEU A 1049 -10.72 2.77 21.35
N VAL A 1050 -9.62 3.38 21.79
CA VAL A 1050 -9.30 3.61 23.20
C VAL A 1050 -9.59 5.07 23.57
N THR A 1051 -10.24 5.29 24.71
CA THR A 1051 -10.57 6.65 25.18
C THR A 1051 -9.39 7.28 25.93
N VAL A 1052 -8.75 6.52 26.83
CA VAL A 1052 -7.62 7.02 27.64
C VAL A 1052 -6.76 5.87 28.18
N VAL A 1053 -5.47 6.14 28.35
CA VAL A 1053 -4.51 5.25 29.03
C VAL A 1053 -4.28 5.78 30.45
N VAL A 1054 -4.47 4.97 31.47
CA VAL A 1054 -4.22 5.33 32.88
C VAL A 1054 -2.90 4.72 33.32
N THR A 1055 -1.98 5.60 33.72
CA THR A 1055 -0.59 5.29 34.08
C THR A 1055 -0.24 5.87 35.45
N GLU A 1056 0.88 5.43 36.01
CA GLU A 1056 1.43 5.99 37.25
C GLU A 1056 1.83 7.48 37.10
N LEU A 1057 2.03 7.95 35.88
CA LEU A 1057 2.22 9.38 35.55
C LEU A 1057 0.88 10.12 35.52
N GLY A 1058 -0.13 9.60 34.80
CA GLY A 1058 -1.46 10.19 34.72
C GLY A 1058 -2.41 9.46 33.77
N ALA A 1059 -3.62 10.02 33.62
CA ALA A 1059 -4.50 9.70 32.51
C ALA A 1059 -4.01 10.46 31.27
N ILE A 1060 -3.52 9.72 30.25
CA ILE A 1060 -2.89 10.26 29.04
C ILE A 1060 -3.54 9.68 27.78
N PRO A 1061 -3.56 10.42 26.64
CA PRO A 1061 -4.01 9.86 25.37
C PRO A 1061 -2.96 8.88 24.82
N CYS A 1062 -3.41 7.92 24.00
CA CYS A 1062 -2.57 6.93 23.35
C CYS A 1062 -1.42 7.53 22.52
N SER A 1063 -1.59 8.76 22.00
CA SER A 1063 -0.54 9.50 21.29
C SER A 1063 0.63 9.98 22.17
N SER A 1064 0.49 9.97 23.49
CA SER A 1064 1.54 10.37 24.45
C SER A 1064 2.51 9.24 24.83
N ILE A 1065 2.26 7.99 24.45
CA ILE A 1065 3.17 6.84 24.70
C ILE A 1065 4.63 7.13 24.27
N PRO A 1066 4.92 7.60 23.03
CA PRO A 1066 6.29 7.95 22.61
C PRO A 1066 6.82 9.26 23.24
N VAL A 1067 6.02 9.99 24.01
CA VAL A 1067 6.51 11.09 24.87
C VAL A 1067 7.03 10.50 26.18
N VAL A 1068 6.26 9.60 26.82
CA VAL A 1068 6.65 8.91 28.06
C VAL A 1068 7.96 8.13 27.87
N LEU A 1069 8.08 7.35 26.78
CA LEU A 1069 9.31 6.60 26.47
C LEU A 1069 10.54 7.52 26.41
N ARG A 1070 10.45 8.68 25.74
CA ARG A 1070 11.57 9.63 25.64
C ARG A 1070 11.92 10.29 26.96
N VAL A 1071 10.93 10.60 27.81
CA VAL A 1071 11.19 11.14 29.17
C VAL A 1071 11.96 10.10 30.00
N GLN A 1072 11.55 8.83 29.95
CA GLN A 1072 12.21 7.76 30.69
C GLN A 1072 13.64 7.47 30.21
N GLN A 1073 13.88 7.55 28.90
CA GLN A 1073 15.22 7.44 28.32
C GLN A 1073 16.12 8.62 28.72
N GLY A 1074 15.57 9.84 28.77
CA GLY A 1074 16.28 11.02 29.28
C GLY A 1074 16.70 10.86 30.74
N SER A 1075 15.84 10.28 31.58
CA SER A 1075 16.17 9.96 32.98
C SER A 1075 17.24 8.87 33.15
N GLN A 1076 17.53 8.07 32.13
CA GLN A 1076 18.61 7.06 32.15
C GLN A 1076 19.90 7.54 31.45
N ASN A 1077 19.94 8.74 30.86
CA ASN A 1077 21.14 9.35 30.29
C ASN A 1077 21.39 10.77 30.88
N PRO A 1078 22.06 10.88 32.04
CA PRO A 1078 22.31 12.15 32.73
C PRO A 1078 23.07 13.20 31.91
N SER A 1079 23.79 12.78 30.86
CA SER A 1079 24.47 13.66 29.91
C SER A 1079 23.54 14.49 29.01
N SER A 1080 22.22 14.25 29.06
CA SER A 1080 21.22 14.89 28.19
C SER A 1080 20.30 15.93 28.89
N THR A 1081 20.41 16.08 30.21
CA THR A 1081 19.33 16.64 31.06
C THR A 1081 19.11 18.16 30.97
N THR A 1082 19.89 18.90 30.17
CA THR A 1082 19.89 20.38 30.14
C THR A 1082 18.68 21.05 29.45
N LYS A 1083 17.65 20.29 29.02
CA LYS A 1083 16.52 20.83 28.21
C LYS A 1083 15.12 20.29 28.53
N ILE A 1084 14.86 19.76 29.73
CA ILE A 1084 13.50 19.35 30.15
C ILE A 1084 13.13 20.03 31.47
N SER A 1085 12.64 21.27 31.38
CA SER A 1085 12.15 22.04 32.54
C SER A 1085 10.98 22.99 32.20
N ASN A 1086 10.25 22.71 31.12
CA ASN A 1086 9.09 23.47 30.63
C ASN A 1086 8.18 22.56 29.80
N ILE A 1087 7.48 21.62 30.47
CA ILE A 1087 6.28 20.90 30.00
C ILE A 1087 5.35 20.82 31.21
#